data_AF-A0A397IIS9-F1
#
_entry.id   AF-A0A397IIS9-F1
#
_cell.length_a   1.000
_cell.length_b   1.000
_cell.length_c   1.000
_cell.angle_alpha   90.00
_cell.angle_beta   90.00
_cell.angle_gamma   90.00
#
_symmetry.space_group_name_H-M   'P 1'
#
loop_
_entity.id
_entity.type
_entity.pdbx_description
1 polymer ?
#
loop_
_entity_poly.entity_id
_entity_poly.type
_entity_poly.pdbx_seq_one_letter_code
_entity_poly.pdbx_strand_id
1 'polypeptide(L)'
;MAPSVLPFRDINLHASPSHYAFTSPSSPNAQTLVVDRPTGDLRLVDGTPSGAKRISSIAGVLGMIKLKLDKYLIVITKAQPMGRLRGHMVYKVAATEFLPLRERPLHDHDEDTYLALLKELLRTGPMYFSYALDLTNSFQRQSQSDPSLPMWKRADDRFFWNRFIQSDLIDFSLGAQDATSMRYGPQPGVDPFILPVIFGMLRITPARVKSTSFTFALITRRSRHRGGTRYFSRGIDEHGHVSNYNETEQIVILNDAAGGLSGFAPGQSMAKDKSGGSGQDLQVMSFVQTRGSVPVYWAEVNNLKYTPKLEVRGVETAVDAARKHFSEQIRIYGETYMVNLVNQKGREERVKKAYEQLVRILVSSSIEDTEADENTSEKVHVVEPGQRQKELDRLHYIYFDFHNETKGLRWHRAELLLERLVDGLTRGGYFRGVEDPGASGGSLEIRSLQSSVVRTNCMDCLDRTNVVQSMLGRWAVSRQLMDAGVLRPGEAASDDQEFENLFRNIWADNADVVSKAYSGTGALKTDFTRTGQRTRAGMVQDLCNSITRYIRNNFLDGPRQDGFDVFLGTYLPPDSALGNVQLFVDRRPLIIQSIPYILAAGLFMIFVSILTRRLPDSAVWPIRIFVFFWIVVSAWCARFIFAHGMLYVNWPKLNTPTAGSEGYQDALIKARSDPIAAISALNSLQTNFAVIQEVNRDRRSMNLRSIPETIEWLRRIGYKPSDLDRLNIVHVAGTKGKGSTSAFVSSILSQYTVSQSPELESSSRKITKVGLYTSPHLRFARERIKIDNVPLSEEKFAKYFFEVWDRLEEAARVAGENPSDPHTKPQYFRYLTLMAFHTYISEGVDAAVIECGIGGEYDCTNVIERPVVSAITSLGIDHTALLGNTVEEIAWHKGGIIKPGVKAFSSPQHASAEEVLHKRAQEKGTQLQIVSRHPELNSGSELKLGLAGDFQYTNASLAAATAAEFVTRLGLEDIPSDFMERPLPPKFRKGLESARLGGRCETRREKDITWYIDGGHTLESIKLAGQWFASQIQINSSSSAAAGKKLRLLIFNQQTRDSNALAQALHETLSNALGSETPFTHAIFCTNVTYKDAGYRPDLVSMNTNPSDVERLRVQNGLAEKWNAIDPKAEVKVFGTIEEAVEFARELARQERDRVGNDEAPVMTFVTGSLHLVGGFLDVIETKPGPQ
;
A
#
# COMPACT_ATOMS: atom_id res chain seq x y z
N MET A 1 61.98 -7.38 8.64
CA MET A 1 60.51 -7.29 8.62
C MET A 1 60.14 -6.04 7.82
N ALA A 2 59.28 -6.16 6.81
CA ALA A 2 58.77 -4.98 6.11
C ALA A 2 57.95 -4.13 7.11
N PRO A 3 58.07 -2.79 7.10
CA PRO A 3 57.31 -1.93 7.99
C PRO A 3 55.80 -2.05 7.71
N SER A 4 54.97 -2.04 8.76
CA SER A 4 53.51 -2.09 8.63
C SER A 4 53.00 -0.93 7.77
N VAL A 5 52.21 -1.23 6.74
CA VAL A 5 51.60 -0.21 5.88
C VAL A 5 50.42 0.42 6.62
N LEU A 6 50.61 1.66 7.07
CA LEU A 6 49.62 2.44 7.82
C LEU A 6 49.00 3.54 6.94
N PRO A 7 47.75 3.94 7.21
CA PRO A 7 47.13 5.08 6.55
C PRO A 7 47.93 6.39 6.70
N PHE A 8 47.93 7.22 5.65
CA PHE A 8 48.57 8.54 5.69
C PHE A 8 47.90 9.47 6.70
N ARG A 9 48.71 10.20 7.48
CA ARG A 9 48.24 11.10 8.54
C ARG A 9 47.88 12.50 8.03
N ASP A 10 48.44 12.88 6.89
CA ASP A 10 48.33 14.16 6.24
C ASP A 10 48.25 13.97 4.73
N ILE A 11 47.16 14.47 4.13
CA ILE A 11 46.93 14.38 2.69
C ILE A 11 46.62 15.79 2.18
N ASN A 12 47.39 16.24 1.19
CA ASN A 12 47.08 17.45 0.43
C ASN A 12 46.24 17.07 -0.79
N LEU A 13 45.12 17.76 -0.94
CA LEU A 13 44.25 17.70 -2.11
C LEU A 13 44.64 18.82 -3.08
N HIS A 14 44.97 18.42 -4.31
CA HIS A 14 45.11 19.31 -5.44
C HIS A 14 43.98 19.04 -6.42
N ALA A 15 43.37 20.09 -6.96
CA ALA A 15 42.36 19.93 -8.00
C ALA A 15 42.77 20.60 -9.29
N SER A 16 42.34 19.98 -10.37
CA SER A 16 42.45 20.43 -11.74
C SER A 16 41.09 20.19 -12.44
N PRO A 17 40.79 20.90 -13.54
CA PRO A 17 39.66 20.55 -14.40
C PRO A 17 39.63 19.07 -14.81
N SER A 18 40.80 18.45 -15.01
CA SER A 18 40.92 17.08 -15.51
C SER A 18 41.07 16.01 -14.43
N HIS A 19 41.45 16.35 -13.20
CA HIS A 19 41.72 15.34 -12.16
C HIS A 19 41.76 15.94 -10.74
N TYR A 20 41.61 15.08 -9.74
CA TYR A 20 41.97 15.33 -8.34
C TYR A 20 43.22 14.53 -7.98
N ALA A 21 44.20 15.15 -7.32
CA ALA A 21 45.45 14.49 -6.91
C ALA A 21 45.66 14.57 -5.39
N PHE A 22 46.08 13.45 -4.79
CA PHE A 22 46.32 13.28 -3.36
C PHE A 22 47.78 12.96 -3.10
N THR A 23 48.46 13.86 -2.40
CA THR A 23 49.89 13.73 -2.04
C THR A 23 50.03 13.73 -0.52
N SER A 24 50.89 12.88 0.06
CA SER A 24 51.21 12.94 1.50
C SER A 24 52.48 13.76 1.75
N PRO A 25 52.40 14.89 2.50
CA PRO A 25 53.59 15.67 2.88
C PRO A 25 54.57 14.91 3.77
N SER A 26 54.07 14.05 4.66
CA SER A 26 54.92 13.24 5.55
C SER A 26 55.63 12.10 4.83
N SER A 27 55.23 11.74 3.61
CA SER A 27 55.85 10.69 2.78
C SER A 27 56.07 11.20 1.35
N PRO A 28 57.03 12.11 1.13
CA PRO A 28 57.21 12.79 -0.16
C PRO A 28 57.63 11.87 -1.31
N ASN A 29 58.18 10.69 -0.99
CA ASN A 29 58.56 9.67 -1.98
C ASN A 29 57.41 8.70 -2.30
N ALA A 30 56.25 8.82 -1.64
CA ALA A 30 55.10 7.97 -1.94
C ALA A 30 54.41 8.42 -3.24
N GLN A 31 53.80 7.46 -3.93
CA GLN A 31 53.06 7.72 -5.16
C GLN A 31 51.83 8.59 -4.90
N THR A 32 51.56 9.51 -5.83
CA THR A 32 50.39 10.37 -5.82
C THR A 32 49.19 9.59 -6.35
N LEU A 33 48.12 9.51 -5.57
CA LEU A 33 46.84 8.99 -6.03
C LEU A 33 46.14 10.06 -6.87
N VAL A 34 45.79 9.73 -8.11
CA VAL A 34 45.08 10.62 -9.02
C VAL A 34 43.76 10.00 -9.42
N VAL A 35 42.69 10.78 -9.28
CA VAL A 35 41.32 10.44 -9.68
C VAL A 35 40.96 11.31 -10.89
N ASP A 36 40.81 10.70 -12.06
CA ASP A 36 40.55 11.43 -13.30
C ASP A 36 39.08 11.89 -13.39
N ARG A 37 38.86 13.04 -14.03
CA ARG A 37 37.55 13.68 -14.22
C ARG A 37 37.21 13.70 -15.71
N PRO A 38 35.98 13.32 -16.11
CA PRO A 38 34.83 12.96 -15.28
C PRO A 38 34.69 11.46 -14.95
N THR A 39 35.58 10.60 -15.48
CA THR A 39 35.40 9.13 -15.44
C THR A 39 35.47 8.56 -14.03
N GLY A 40 36.29 9.16 -13.17
CA GLY A 40 36.58 8.64 -11.84
C GLY A 40 37.52 7.45 -11.83
N ASP A 41 38.28 7.26 -12.91
CA ASP A 41 39.33 6.25 -12.99
C ASP A 41 40.49 6.62 -12.05
N LEU A 42 41.12 5.59 -11.49
CA LEU A 42 42.21 5.71 -10.53
C LEU A 42 43.56 5.44 -11.20
N ARG A 43 44.56 6.26 -10.91
CA ARG A 43 45.96 6.02 -11.32
C ARG A 43 46.94 6.47 -10.24
N LEU A 44 48.09 5.82 -10.19
CA LEU A 44 49.23 6.20 -9.34
C LEU A 44 50.30 6.84 -10.22
N VAL A 45 50.83 7.99 -9.77
CA VAL A 45 51.84 8.76 -10.49
C VAL A 45 52.97 9.13 -9.54
N ASP A 46 54.21 9.06 -10.01
CA ASP A 46 55.36 9.55 -9.26
C ASP A 46 55.42 11.09 -9.31
N GLY A 47 55.40 11.74 -8.14
CA GLY A 47 55.42 13.20 -8.02
C GLY A 47 54.05 13.88 -8.25
N THR A 48 54.03 15.22 -8.18
CA THR A 48 52.79 16.00 -8.31
C THR A 48 52.48 16.26 -9.78
N PRO A 49 51.29 15.91 -10.29
CA PRO A 49 50.93 16.14 -11.69
C PRO A 49 50.88 17.65 -12.04
N SER A 50 51.34 17.98 -13.26
CA SER A 50 51.43 19.36 -13.76
C SER A 50 50.04 20.00 -13.90
N GLY A 51 49.89 21.26 -13.49
CA GLY A 51 48.65 22.03 -13.61
C GLY A 51 47.64 21.86 -12.46
N ALA A 52 47.96 21.10 -11.41
CA ALA A 52 47.12 20.96 -10.23
C ALA A 52 47.39 22.08 -9.21
N LYS A 53 46.36 22.83 -8.81
CA LYS A 53 46.48 23.87 -7.76
C LYS A 53 46.12 23.25 -6.41
N ARG A 54 46.98 23.43 -5.40
CA ARG A 54 46.68 23.00 -4.02
C ARG A 54 45.45 23.74 -3.51
N ILE A 55 44.43 22.99 -3.08
CA ILE A 55 43.18 23.56 -2.57
C ILE A 55 43.12 23.49 -1.05
N SER A 56 43.31 22.28 -0.50
CA SER A 56 43.09 22.05 0.93
C SER A 56 43.95 20.90 1.47
N SER A 57 44.19 20.90 2.78
CA SER A 57 44.68 19.74 3.51
C SER A 57 43.48 18.99 4.08
N ILE A 58 43.41 17.68 3.86
CA ILE A 58 42.36 16.80 4.37
C ILE A 58 42.94 15.80 5.37
N ALA A 59 42.10 15.31 6.28
CA ALA A 59 42.47 14.28 7.24
C ALA A 59 42.49 12.87 6.59
N GLY A 60 41.65 12.63 5.59
CA GLY A 60 41.59 11.33 4.93
C GLY A 60 40.56 11.29 3.81
N VAL A 61 40.67 10.27 2.95
CA VAL A 61 39.65 9.96 1.95
C VAL A 61 38.64 9.01 2.59
N LEU A 62 37.38 9.42 2.68
CA LEU A 62 36.33 8.57 3.25
C LEU A 62 35.92 7.49 2.24
N GLY A 63 35.83 7.84 0.96
CA GLY A 63 35.51 6.94 -0.14
C GLY A 63 34.99 7.68 -1.38
N MET A 64 34.59 6.93 -2.40
CA MET A 64 33.95 7.36 -3.64
C MET A 64 32.58 6.68 -3.75
N ILE A 65 31.60 7.41 -4.29
CA ILE A 65 30.26 6.88 -4.51
C ILE A 65 29.68 7.38 -5.83
N LYS A 66 29.09 6.47 -6.60
CA LYS A 66 28.35 6.82 -7.81
C LYS A 66 26.88 7.01 -7.46
N LEU A 67 26.34 8.18 -7.74
CA LEU A 67 24.93 8.52 -7.54
C LEU A 67 24.30 8.73 -8.91
N LYS A 68 23.65 7.70 -9.45
CA LYS A 68 22.94 7.74 -10.74
C LYS A 68 23.83 8.19 -11.91
N LEU A 69 23.86 9.49 -12.24
CA LEU A 69 24.62 10.02 -13.38
C LEU A 69 26.05 10.39 -13.01
N ASP A 70 26.27 10.97 -11.83
CA ASP A 70 27.58 11.50 -11.43
C ASP A 70 28.21 10.69 -10.30
N LYS A 71 29.55 10.69 -10.29
CA LYS A 71 30.37 10.08 -9.24
C LYS A 71 30.94 11.19 -8.35
N TYR A 72 30.96 10.94 -7.04
CA TYR A 72 31.36 11.89 -6.02
C TYR A 72 32.46 11.29 -5.17
N LEU A 73 33.49 12.08 -4.90
CA LEU A 73 34.53 11.76 -3.94
C LEU A 73 34.19 12.40 -2.59
N ILE A 74 34.27 11.62 -1.52
CA ILE A 74 33.97 12.05 -0.15
C ILE A 74 35.27 12.15 0.65
N VAL A 75 35.61 13.35 1.12
CA VAL A 75 36.83 13.62 1.88
C VAL A 75 36.52 14.12 3.29
N ILE A 76 37.39 13.77 4.25
CA ILE A 76 37.30 14.24 5.63
C ILE A 76 38.10 15.54 5.74
N THR A 77 37.42 16.67 5.84
CA THR A 77 38.07 17.99 5.89
C THR A 77 38.48 18.37 7.31
N LYS A 78 37.73 17.91 8.32
CA LYS A 78 38.03 18.17 9.74
C LYS A 78 37.87 16.91 10.58
N ALA A 79 38.87 16.65 11.42
CA ALA A 79 38.89 15.56 12.39
C ALA A 79 39.14 16.13 13.80
N GLN A 80 38.34 15.69 14.78
CA GLN A 80 38.45 16.10 16.18
C GLN A 80 39.23 15.03 16.97
N PRO A 81 40.32 15.37 17.68
CA PRO A 81 41.04 14.40 18.52
C PRO A 81 40.19 14.01 19.74
N MET A 82 40.12 12.71 20.03
CA MET A 82 39.29 12.14 21.11
C MET A 82 40.11 11.63 22.30
N GLY A 83 41.41 11.38 22.13
CA GLY A 83 42.30 10.83 23.15
C GLY A 83 43.31 9.84 22.55
N ARG A 84 44.22 9.33 23.37
CA ARG A 84 45.23 8.34 22.98
C ARG A 84 44.90 6.96 23.58
N LEU A 85 45.07 5.91 22.78
CA LEU A 85 45.05 4.51 23.21
C LEU A 85 46.39 3.88 22.86
N ARG A 86 47.11 3.34 23.86
CA ARG A 86 48.48 2.84 23.67
C ARG A 86 49.38 3.86 22.99
N GLY A 87 49.31 5.13 23.40
CA GLY A 87 50.04 6.24 22.78
C GLY A 87 49.53 6.72 21.40
N HIS A 88 48.64 5.99 20.73
CA HIS A 88 48.10 6.33 19.41
C HIS A 88 46.85 7.19 19.49
N MET A 89 46.81 8.30 18.73
CA MET A 89 45.67 9.21 18.71
C MET A 89 44.46 8.61 17.98
N VAL A 90 43.28 8.82 18.55
CA VAL A 90 41.98 8.50 17.95
C VAL A 90 41.26 9.78 17.58
N TYR A 91 40.59 9.78 16.43
CA TYR A 91 39.88 10.93 15.89
C TYR A 91 38.40 10.63 15.66
N LYS A 92 37.57 11.66 15.79
CA LYS A 92 36.17 11.70 15.38
C LYS A 92 36.06 12.51 14.10
N VAL A 93 35.31 12.01 13.12
CA VAL A 93 34.98 12.77 11.89
C VAL A 93 34.10 13.97 12.27
N ALA A 94 34.57 15.18 12.01
CA ALA A 94 33.87 16.41 12.39
C ALA A 94 33.18 17.08 11.19
N ALA A 95 33.79 17.04 10.01
CA ALA A 95 33.21 17.54 8.76
C ALA A 95 33.70 16.75 7.56
N THR A 96 32.82 16.59 6.57
CA THR A 96 33.07 15.92 5.29
C THR A 96 32.66 16.82 4.13
N GLU A 97 33.30 16.67 2.99
CA GLU A 97 32.98 17.40 1.75
C GLU A 97 32.79 16.42 0.59
N PHE A 98 31.83 16.72 -0.28
CA PHE A 98 31.54 15.97 -1.50
C PHE A 98 32.12 16.73 -2.69
N LEU A 99 33.06 16.10 -3.39
CA LEU A 99 33.73 16.65 -4.56
C LEU A 99 33.17 15.96 -5.82
N PRO A 100 32.43 16.68 -6.67
CA PRO A 100 31.86 16.11 -7.89
C PRO A 100 32.96 15.85 -8.93
N LEU A 101 32.96 14.66 -9.55
CA LEU A 101 33.95 14.35 -10.58
C LEU A 101 33.68 15.11 -11.88
N ARG A 102 32.44 15.54 -12.14
CA ARG A 102 32.11 16.47 -13.24
C ARG A 102 32.18 17.91 -12.80
N GLU A 103 32.62 18.81 -13.68
CA GLU A 103 32.67 20.25 -13.39
C GLU A 103 31.29 20.89 -13.32
N ARG A 104 30.38 20.42 -14.18
CA ARG A 104 28.98 20.82 -14.18
C ARG A 104 28.15 19.58 -13.86
N PRO A 105 27.70 19.42 -12.61
CA PRO A 105 26.83 18.31 -12.24
C PRO A 105 25.57 18.35 -13.08
N LEU A 106 25.13 17.19 -13.57
CA LEU A 106 23.82 17.10 -14.21
C LEU A 106 22.76 17.13 -13.11
N HIS A 107 21.87 18.13 -13.15
CA HIS A 107 20.83 18.26 -12.14
C HIS A 107 19.71 17.25 -12.44
N ASP A 108 19.65 16.21 -11.61
CA ASP A 108 18.56 15.24 -11.57
C ASP A 108 17.97 15.22 -10.17
N HIS A 109 16.66 15.39 -10.07
CA HIS A 109 15.96 15.54 -8.79
C HIS A 109 16.19 14.35 -7.83
N ASP A 110 16.27 13.13 -8.36
CA ASP A 110 16.50 11.94 -7.53
C ASP A 110 17.96 11.89 -7.07
N GLU A 111 18.91 12.32 -7.90
CA GLU A 111 20.32 12.44 -7.54
C GLU A 111 20.57 13.49 -6.44
N ASP A 112 19.95 14.67 -6.54
CA ASP A 112 20.03 15.67 -5.48
C ASP A 112 19.46 15.15 -4.16
N THR A 113 18.39 14.34 -4.26
CA THR A 113 17.79 13.70 -3.09
C THR A 113 18.78 12.70 -2.48
N TYR A 114 19.41 11.82 -3.26
CA TYR A 114 20.45 10.91 -2.76
C TYR A 114 21.60 11.67 -2.08
N LEU A 115 22.07 12.75 -2.69
CA LEU A 115 23.14 13.58 -2.15
C LEU A 115 22.72 14.23 -0.82
N ALA A 116 21.48 14.71 -0.69
CA ALA A 116 20.94 15.26 0.54
C ALA A 116 20.87 14.21 1.66
N LEU A 117 20.41 12.99 1.35
CA LEU A 117 20.36 11.87 2.30
C LEU A 117 21.74 11.54 2.86
N LEU A 118 22.76 11.43 1.99
CA LEU A 118 24.13 11.13 2.38
C LEU A 118 24.76 12.24 3.21
N LYS A 119 24.56 13.51 2.81
CA LYS A 119 25.04 14.66 3.58
C LYS A 119 24.46 14.69 5.00
N GLU A 120 23.17 14.41 5.15
CA GLU A 120 22.53 14.37 6.47
C GLU A 120 23.02 13.20 7.33
N LEU A 121 23.25 12.03 6.73
CA LEU A 121 23.84 10.88 7.42
C LEU A 121 25.25 11.19 7.93
N LEU A 122 26.13 11.75 7.10
CA LEU A 122 27.51 12.07 7.48
C LEU A 122 27.58 13.20 8.51
N ARG A 123 26.68 14.19 8.43
CA ARG A 123 26.59 15.30 9.39
C ARG A 123 26.19 14.83 10.79
N THR A 124 25.32 13.82 10.88
CA THR A 124 24.77 13.33 12.15
C THR A 124 25.44 12.06 12.67
N GLY A 125 26.19 11.35 11.82
CA GLY A 125 26.81 10.07 12.10
C GLY A 125 28.00 10.14 13.06
N PRO A 126 28.02 9.37 14.17
CA PRO A 126 29.16 9.31 15.08
C PRO A 126 30.24 8.37 14.53
N MET A 127 31.10 8.90 13.67
CA MET A 127 32.18 8.17 13.00
C MET A 127 33.54 8.43 13.64
N TYR A 128 34.34 7.39 13.82
CA TYR A 128 35.66 7.44 14.45
C TYR A 128 36.70 6.64 13.67
N PHE A 129 37.96 7.06 13.71
CA PHE A 129 39.08 6.39 13.06
C PHE A 129 40.41 6.63 13.79
N SER A 130 41.42 5.85 13.47
CA SER A 130 42.81 6.08 13.88
C SER A 130 43.74 5.70 12.72
N TYR A 131 44.86 6.41 12.59
CA TYR A 131 45.86 6.10 11.56
C TYR A 131 46.81 4.96 11.95
N ALA A 132 46.84 4.57 13.22
CA ALA A 132 47.78 3.57 13.73
C ALA A 132 47.10 2.36 14.39
N LEU A 133 45.91 2.55 14.94
CA LEU A 133 45.15 1.50 15.63
C LEU A 133 43.95 1.07 14.79
N ASP A 134 43.74 -0.24 14.63
CA ASP A 134 42.56 -0.76 13.96
C ASP A 134 41.36 -0.77 14.92
N LEU A 135 40.57 0.30 14.87
CA LEU A 135 39.37 0.42 15.70
C LEU A 135 38.25 -0.56 15.32
N THR A 136 38.31 -1.24 14.17
CA THR A 136 37.26 -2.18 13.74
C THR A 136 37.33 -3.50 14.50
N ASN A 137 38.52 -3.89 14.95
CA ASN A 137 38.76 -5.10 15.72
C ASN A 137 38.87 -4.85 17.22
N SER A 138 38.50 -5.83 18.04
CA SER A 138 38.83 -5.83 19.47
C SER A 138 40.35 -5.99 19.68
N PHE A 139 40.86 -5.58 20.84
CA PHE A 139 42.28 -5.76 21.16
C PHE A 139 42.76 -7.22 21.07
N GLN A 140 41.86 -8.16 21.38
CA GLN A 140 42.11 -9.59 21.20
C GLN A 140 42.28 -9.97 19.72
N ARG A 141 41.41 -9.49 18.83
CA ARG A 141 41.52 -9.79 17.39
C ARG A 141 42.71 -9.07 16.76
N GLN A 142 43.02 -7.87 17.21
CA GLN A 142 44.20 -7.12 16.76
C GLN A 142 45.50 -7.85 17.10
N SER A 143 45.63 -8.45 18.30
CA SER A 143 46.83 -9.19 18.69
C SER A 143 47.03 -10.51 17.93
N GLN A 144 45.96 -11.05 17.35
CA GLN A 144 45.99 -12.25 16.50
C GLN A 144 46.15 -11.93 15.00
N SER A 145 46.10 -10.66 14.62
CA SER A 145 46.21 -10.23 13.22
C SER A 145 47.67 -10.15 12.76
N ASP A 146 47.92 -10.47 11.48
CA ASP A 146 49.26 -10.36 10.89
C ASP A 146 49.64 -8.88 10.67
N PRO A 147 50.64 -8.32 11.38
CA PRO A 147 51.01 -6.92 11.26
C PRO A 147 51.68 -6.53 9.93
N SER A 148 52.07 -7.52 9.11
CA SER A 148 52.66 -7.27 7.79
C SER A 148 51.64 -6.79 6.76
N LEU A 149 50.36 -7.10 6.98
CA LEU A 149 49.27 -6.70 6.09
C LEU A 149 48.86 -5.24 6.32
N PRO A 150 48.44 -4.52 5.25
CA PRO A 150 47.81 -3.20 5.38
C PRO A 150 46.64 -3.20 6.36
N MET A 151 46.41 -2.07 7.05
CA MET A 151 45.35 -1.95 8.06
C MET A 151 43.96 -2.37 7.54
N TRP A 152 43.58 -1.94 6.34
CA TRP A 152 42.27 -2.24 5.78
C TRP A 152 42.04 -3.73 5.48
N LYS A 153 43.09 -4.51 5.20
CA LYS A 153 43.00 -5.97 5.00
C LYS A 153 42.83 -6.73 6.31
N ARG A 154 43.24 -6.12 7.42
CA ARG A 154 43.11 -6.67 8.78
C ARG A 154 41.77 -6.31 9.43
N ALA A 155 41.15 -5.24 8.96
CA ALA A 155 39.91 -4.70 9.51
C ALA A 155 38.76 -5.72 9.49
N ASP A 156 37.95 -5.72 10.55
CA ASP A 156 36.73 -6.52 10.65
C ASP A 156 35.67 -5.94 9.68
N ASP A 157 35.31 -6.71 8.65
CA ASP A 157 34.34 -6.30 7.62
C ASP A 157 33.01 -5.83 8.25
N ARG A 158 32.58 -6.45 9.35
CA ARG A 158 31.33 -6.10 10.04
C ARG A 158 31.37 -4.66 10.56
N PHE A 159 32.53 -4.19 11.01
CA PHE A 159 32.67 -2.86 11.64
C PHE A 159 33.38 -1.84 10.75
N PHE A 160 33.80 -2.24 9.54
CA PHE A 160 34.36 -1.35 8.52
C PHE A 160 33.23 -0.59 7.80
N TRP A 161 32.73 0.47 8.45
CA TRP A 161 31.51 1.16 8.07
C TRP A 161 31.54 1.76 6.65
N ASN A 162 32.66 2.39 6.28
CA ASN A 162 32.84 3.03 4.97
C ASN A 162 33.41 2.09 3.90
N ARG A 163 33.45 0.77 4.12
CA ARG A 163 34.06 -0.14 3.13
C ARG A 163 33.32 -0.17 1.79
N PHE A 164 32.00 0.05 1.74
CA PHE A 164 31.28 0.13 0.45
C PHE A 164 31.78 1.29 -0.40
N ILE A 165 31.84 2.48 0.18
CA ILE A 165 32.35 3.66 -0.54
C ILE A 165 33.87 3.59 -0.76
N GLN A 166 34.60 2.66 -0.16
CA GLN A 166 36.01 2.42 -0.48
C GLN A 166 36.20 1.31 -1.52
N SER A 167 35.14 0.73 -2.09
CA SER A 167 35.25 -0.38 -3.04
C SER A 167 36.14 -0.03 -4.23
N ASP A 168 36.00 1.16 -4.83
CA ASP A 168 36.87 1.60 -5.94
C ASP A 168 38.36 1.54 -5.59
N LEU A 169 38.75 2.01 -4.40
CA LEU A 169 40.15 2.01 -3.94
C LEU A 169 40.64 0.60 -3.61
N ILE A 170 39.76 -0.23 -3.01
CA ILE A 170 40.05 -1.62 -2.64
C ILE A 170 40.24 -2.47 -3.91
N ASP A 171 39.34 -2.33 -4.88
CA ASP A 171 39.36 -3.06 -6.14
C ASP A 171 40.60 -2.67 -6.96
N PHE A 172 40.96 -1.39 -6.96
CA PHE A 172 42.22 -0.90 -7.56
C PHE A 172 43.47 -1.46 -6.86
N SER A 173 43.48 -1.57 -5.53
CA SER A 173 44.57 -2.24 -4.80
C SER A 173 44.71 -3.71 -5.18
N LEU A 174 43.58 -4.42 -5.27
CA LEU A 174 43.53 -5.86 -5.56
C LEU A 174 43.76 -6.21 -7.04
N GLY A 175 43.64 -5.24 -7.95
CA GLY A 175 43.66 -5.50 -9.39
C GLY A 175 42.40 -6.23 -9.87
N ALA A 176 41.27 -6.03 -9.17
CA ALA A 176 39.99 -6.61 -9.54
C ALA A 176 39.38 -5.87 -10.75
N GLN A 177 38.49 -6.53 -11.49
CA GLN A 177 37.83 -5.93 -12.67
C GLN A 177 37.01 -4.71 -12.26
N ASP A 178 37.38 -3.54 -12.78
CA ASP A 178 36.53 -2.37 -12.77
C ASP A 178 35.36 -2.55 -13.76
N ALA A 179 34.22 -1.92 -13.49
CA ALA A 179 33.04 -1.95 -14.35
C ALA A 179 33.31 -1.35 -15.76
N THR A 180 34.43 -0.65 -15.94
CA THR A 180 34.88 0.03 -17.16
C THR A 180 35.80 -0.80 -18.06
N SER A 181 35.96 -2.11 -17.82
CA SER A 181 36.68 -3.04 -18.72
C SER A 181 38.20 -2.84 -18.86
N MET A 182 38.84 -2.01 -18.03
CA MET A 182 40.30 -1.80 -18.03
C MET A 182 41.00 -2.76 -17.04
N ARG A 183 42.00 -3.53 -17.49
CA ARG A 183 42.76 -4.46 -16.62
C ARG A 183 43.94 -3.74 -15.99
N TYR A 184 43.93 -3.61 -14.66
CA TYR A 184 45.11 -3.21 -13.88
C TYR A 184 45.66 -4.43 -13.12
N GLY A 185 46.99 -4.57 -13.06
CA GLY A 185 47.61 -5.47 -12.08
C GLY A 185 47.48 -4.89 -10.65
N PRO A 186 47.67 -5.69 -9.58
CA PRO A 186 47.54 -5.22 -8.20
C PRO A 186 48.41 -3.99 -7.93
N GLN A 187 47.81 -2.91 -7.38
CA GLN A 187 48.48 -1.64 -7.09
C GLN A 187 48.56 -1.38 -5.57
N PRO A 188 49.52 -1.99 -4.84
CA PRO A 188 49.60 -1.83 -3.38
C PRO A 188 49.92 -0.40 -2.93
N GLY A 189 50.39 0.47 -3.84
CA GLY A 189 50.66 1.89 -3.55
C GLY A 189 49.44 2.69 -3.09
N VAL A 190 48.21 2.20 -3.34
CA VAL A 190 46.98 2.85 -2.87
C VAL A 190 46.62 2.50 -1.42
N ASP A 191 47.19 1.43 -0.85
CA ASP A 191 46.83 0.91 0.47
C ASP A 191 46.86 1.97 1.60
N PRO A 192 47.82 2.91 1.66
CA PRO A 192 47.84 3.97 2.68
C PRO A 192 46.73 5.02 2.54
N PHE A 193 46.01 5.09 1.42
CA PHE A 193 44.86 6.00 1.23
C PHE A 193 43.55 5.39 1.74
N ILE A 194 43.51 4.07 1.99
CA ILE A 194 42.33 3.34 2.45
C ILE A 194 42.27 3.44 3.98
N LEU A 195 41.37 4.28 4.48
CA LEU A 195 41.19 4.55 5.92
C LEU A 195 39.93 3.86 6.47
N PRO A 196 40.06 2.85 7.35
CA PRO A 196 38.92 2.24 8.03
C PRO A 196 38.26 3.18 9.06
N VAL A 197 36.95 3.32 8.98
CA VAL A 197 36.14 4.14 9.89
C VAL A 197 35.07 3.26 10.55
N ILE A 198 34.92 3.41 11.87
CA ILE A 198 33.84 2.77 12.64
C ILE A 198 32.67 3.74 12.84
N PHE A 199 31.47 3.19 13.02
CA PHE A 199 30.28 3.95 13.38
C PHE A 199 29.77 3.48 14.76
N GLY A 200 29.57 4.41 15.70
CA GLY A 200 29.10 4.04 17.04
C GLY A 200 29.49 5.05 18.12
N MET A 201 30.12 4.61 19.21
CA MET A 201 30.55 5.47 20.31
C MET A 201 31.98 5.14 20.71
N LEU A 202 32.77 6.18 20.99
CA LEU A 202 34.12 6.03 21.55
C LEU A 202 34.37 7.12 22.58
N ARG A 203 34.79 6.71 23.78
CA ARG A 203 35.22 7.60 24.85
C ARG A 203 36.48 7.05 25.51
N ILE A 204 37.48 7.91 25.66
CA ILE A 204 38.75 7.62 26.33
C ILE A 204 38.89 8.63 27.45
N THR A 205 39.06 8.18 28.70
CA THR A 205 39.19 9.06 29.85
C THR A 205 40.19 8.48 30.85
N PRO A 206 41.11 9.28 31.42
CA PRO A 206 41.91 8.83 32.55
C PRO A 206 40.99 8.58 33.74
N ALA A 207 41.25 7.48 34.46
CA ALA A 207 40.52 7.05 35.63
C ALA A 207 41.50 6.76 36.77
N ARG A 208 41.02 6.84 38.00
CA ARG A 208 41.78 6.48 39.19
C ARG A 208 40.89 5.70 40.12
N VAL A 209 41.41 4.60 40.66
CA VAL A 209 40.78 3.84 41.75
C VAL A 209 41.85 3.68 42.83
N LYS A 210 41.55 4.14 44.05
CA LYS A 210 42.53 4.23 45.14
C LYS A 210 43.76 5.07 44.72
N SER A 211 44.95 4.47 44.68
CA SER A 211 46.22 5.12 44.31
C SER A 211 46.68 4.83 42.88
N THR A 212 46.01 3.94 42.14
CA THR A 212 46.43 3.52 40.80
C THR A 212 45.65 4.29 39.74
N SER A 213 46.37 5.01 38.87
CA SER A 213 45.81 5.65 37.68
C SER A 213 45.86 4.72 36.48
N PHE A 214 44.83 4.77 35.64
CA PHE A 214 44.72 3.97 34.43
C PHE A 214 43.89 4.66 33.36
N THR A 215 44.10 4.29 32.10
CA THR A 215 43.26 4.78 30.99
C THR A 215 42.04 3.87 30.89
N PHE A 216 40.85 4.45 31.05
CA PHE A 216 39.58 3.76 30.81
C PHE A 216 39.00 4.17 29.46
N ALA A 217 38.68 3.20 28.62
CA ALA A 217 38.03 3.47 27.34
C ALA A 217 36.84 2.54 27.11
N LEU A 218 35.80 3.10 26.49
CA LEU A 218 34.62 2.37 26.05
C LEU A 218 34.44 2.61 24.55
N ILE A 219 34.40 1.52 23.78
CA ILE A 219 34.22 1.54 22.33
C ILE A 219 32.99 0.70 22.01
N THR A 220 31.99 1.30 21.36
CA THR A 220 30.86 0.58 20.77
C THR A 220 30.94 0.70 19.26
N ARG A 221 31.07 -0.42 18.57
CA ARG A 221 31.09 -0.53 17.11
C ARG A 221 29.76 -1.08 16.62
N ARG A 222 29.14 -0.41 15.65
CA ARG A 222 27.91 -0.87 15.00
C ARG A 222 28.24 -1.59 13.70
N SER A 223 27.58 -2.71 13.48
CA SER A 223 27.72 -3.47 12.23
C SER A 223 27.22 -2.67 11.04
N ARG A 224 27.95 -2.73 9.92
CA ARG A 224 27.52 -2.24 8.61
C ARG A 224 26.39 -3.08 8.02
N HIS A 225 26.33 -4.37 8.36
CA HIS A 225 25.33 -5.29 7.82
C HIS A 225 23.98 -5.06 8.50
N ARG A 226 22.92 -4.99 7.70
CA ARG A 226 21.53 -4.74 8.14
C ARG A 226 21.40 -3.53 9.08
N GLY A 227 22.19 -2.49 8.84
CA GLY A 227 22.10 -1.20 9.55
C GLY A 227 20.81 -0.45 9.19
N GLY A 228 20.11 0.10 10.18
CA GLY A 228 18.90 0.86 9.90
C GLY A 228 18.19 1.45 11.11
N THR A 229 17.10 2.17 10.86
CA THR A 229 16.27 2.80 11.90
C THR A 229 15.39 1.77 12.62
N ARG A 230 14.86 2.18 13.78
CA ARG A 230 14.19 1.29 14.73
C ARG A 230 13.10 0.39 14.14
N TYR A 231 12.22 0.92 13.29
CA TYR A 231 11.08 0.14 12.77
C TYR A 231 11.33 -0.45 11.37
N PHE A 232 12.26 0.12 10.59
CA PHE A 232 12.52 -0.32 9.22
C PHE A 232 13.63 -1.37 9.11
N SER A 233 14.43 -1.56 10.18
CA SER A 233 15.41 -2.63 10.26
C SER A 233 15.23 -3.41 11.56
N ARG A 234 14.64 -4.61 11.48
CA ARG A 234 14.46 -5.56 12.59
C ARG A 234 14.65 -7.01 12.14
N GLY A 235 14.95 -7.89 13.09
CA GLY A 235 15.17 -9.31 12.82
C GLY A 235 16.47 -9.62 12.08
N ILE A 236 16.52 -10.83 11.53
CA ILE A 236 17.65 -11.38 10.76
C ILE A 236 17.40 -11.29 9.24
N ASP A 237 18.46 -11.27 8.43
CA ASP A 237 18.39 -11.48 6.97
C ASP A 237 18.67 -12.94 6.57
N GLU A 238 18.69 -13.24 5.27
CA GLU A 238 18.96 -14.58 4.73
C GLU A 238 20.45 -14.98 4.82
N HIS A 239 21.34 -14.00 4.98
CA HIS A 239 22.78 -14.20 5.13
C HIS A 239 23.19 -14.47 6.59
N GLY A 240 22.28 -14.28 7.55
CA GLY A 240 22.54 -14.48 8.97
C GLY A 240 22.98 -13.21 9.70
N HIS A 241 22.83 -12.03 9.09
CA HIS A 241 23.12 -10.76 9.75
C HIS A 241 21.87 -10.25 10.47
N VAL A 242 22.03 -9.96 11.75
CA VAL A 242 20.95 -9.39 12.57
C VAL A 242 21.00 -7.88 12.51
N SER A 243 19.82 -7.27 12.49
CA SER A 243 19.69 -5.83 12.51
C SER A 243 20.32 -5.23 13.76
N ASN A 244 20.97 -4.08 13.59
CA ASN A 244 21.52 -3.26 14.67
C ASN A 244 22.47 -4.01 15.61
N TYR A 245 23.24 -4.95 15.06
CA TYR A 245 24.30 -5.64 15.78
C TYR A 245 25.37 -4.65 16.23
N ASN A 246 25.73 -4.69 17.51
CA ASN A 246 26.82 -3.89 18.07
C ASN A 246 27.75 -4.76 18.92
N GLU A 247 29.03 -4.45 18.85
CA GLU A 247 30.06 -4.93 19.77
C GLU A 247 30.47 -3.78 20.68
N THR A 248 30.40 -3.99 22.00
CA THR A 248 30.83 -3.03 23.02
C THR A 248 32.07 -3.59 23.71
N GLU A 249 33.18 -2.89 23.61
CA GLU A 249 34.47 -3.23 24.20
C GLU A 249 34.82 -2.23 25.30
N GLN A 250 35.06 -2.75 26.51
CA GLN A 250 35.55 -2.00 27.65
C GLN A 250 37.04 -2.28 27.85
N ILE A 251 37.85 -1.23 27.89
CA ILE A 251 39.31 -1.31 27.89
C ILE A 251 39.86 -0.62 29.13
N VAL A 252 40.79 -1.29 29.80
CA VAL A 252 41.58 -0.77 30.93
C VAL A 252 43.06 -0.90 30.56
N ILE A 253 43.77 0.22 30.53
CA ILE A 253 45.22 0.24 30.26
C ILE A 253 45.95 0.75 31.51
N LEU A 254 46.80 -0.10 32.08
CA LEU A 254 47.67 0.23 33.21
C LEU A 254 49.04 0.68 32.70
N ASN A 255 49.69 1.57 33.46
CA ASN A 255 51.04 2.08 33.18
C ASN A 255 51.18 2.81 31.83
N ASP A 256 50.10 3.43 31.37
CA ASP A 256 50.10 4.25 30.16
C ASP A 256 50.79 5.60 30.42
N ALA A 257 52.07 5.70 30.08
CA ALA A 257 52.85 6.94 30.21
C ALA A 257 52.30 8.13 29.38
N ALA A 258 51.31 7.89 28.51
CA ALA A 258 50.75 8.89 27.59
C ALA A 258 49.40 9.51 28.02
N GLY A 259 48.89 9.19 29.22
CA GLY A 259 47.55 9.57 29.68
C GLY A 259 47.31 11.08 29.99
N GLY A 260 48.34 11.93 29.91
CA GLY A 260 48.25 13.37 30.15
C GLY A 260 48.08 14.20 28.88
N LEU A 261 47.11 15.12 28.86
CA LEU A 261 46.99 16.20 27.86
C LEU A 261 47.99 17.36 28.14
N SER A 262 49.26 17.07 28.42
CA SER A 262 50.30 18.11 28.51
C SER A 262 50.82 18.45 27.12
N GLY A 263 50.79 19.74 26.79
CA GLY A 263 51.00 20.28 25.45
C GLY A 263 52.42 20.18 24.92
N PHE A 264 52.51 20.22 23.59
CA PHE A 264 53.74 20.51 22.84
C PHE A 264 54.27 21.90 23.22
N ALA A 265 55.34 21.96 24.02
CA ALA A 265 56.24 23.11 24.07
C ALA A 265 57.62 22.63 23.62
N PRO A 266 58.18 23.16 22.51
CA PRO A 266 59.51 22.78 22.07
C PRO A 266 60.54 23.52 22.93
N GLY A 267 61.32 22.75 23.69
CA GLY A 267 62.49 23.25 24.41
C GLY A 267 62.34 23.21 25.93
N GLN A 268 62.49 22.02 26.51
CA GLN A 268 63.16 21.89 27.80
C GLN A 268 63.80 20.50 27.92
N SER A 269 65.08 20.54 28.27
CA SER A 269 65.99 19.42 28.45
C SER A 269 65.47 18.37 29.43
N MET A 270 65.75 17.11 29.10
CA MET A 270 65.72 15.94 29.99
C MET A 270 66.15 16.26 31.42
N ALA A 271 65.19 16.45 32.32
CA ALA A 271 65.41 16.41 33.76
C ALA A 271 65.32 14.94 34.20
N LYS A 272 66.45 14.46 34.71
CA LYS A 272 66.70 13.11 35.18
C LYS A 272 66.13 12.97 36.59
N ASP A 273 64.86 12.58 36.72
CA ASP A 273 64.29 12.24 38.03
C ASP A 273 64.60 10.79 38.42
N LYS A 274 65.38 10.68 39.49
CA LYS A 274 65.64 9.46 40.26
C LYS A 274 64.47 9.22 41.21
N SER A 275 63.85 8.03 41.15
CA SER A 275 63.79 7.05 42.26
C SER A 275 62.64 6.04 42.13
N GLY A 276 63.00 4.75 42.00
CA GLY A 276 62.57 3.76 43.00
C GLY A 276 61.28 2.95 42.85
N GLY A 277 60.60 2.93 41.70
CA GLY A 277 59.51 1.98 41.44
C GLY A 277 59.86 1.03 40.31
N SER A 278 59.71 -0.29 40.49
CA SER A 278 59.87 -1.31 39.44
C SER A 278 59.22 -0.83 38.13
N GLY A 279 59.95 -0.82 37.01
CA GLY A 279 59.37 -0.54 35.70
C GLY A 279 58.26 -1.54 35.43
N GLN A 280 57.01 -1.13 35.61
CA GLN A 280 55.87 -1.99 35.35
C GLN A 280 55.52 -1.86 33.87
N ASP A 281 55.56 -2.98 33.16
CA ASP A 281 55.21 -3.04 31.75
C ASP A 281 53.77 -2.56 31.50
N LEU A 282 53.51 -1.99 30.31
CA LEU A 282 52.18 -1.56 29.88
C LEU A 282 51.27 -2.78 29.81
N GLN A 283 50.14 -2.75 30.51
CA GLN A 283 49.16 -3.84 30.49
C GLN A 283 47.85 -3.37 29.87
N VAL A 284 47.36 -4.13 28.88
CA VAL A 284 46.10 -3.88 28.19
C VAL A 284 45.12 -4.98 28.56
N MET A 285 44.00 -4.59 29.17
CA MET A 285 42.89 -5.49 29.49
C MET A 285 41.65 -5.06 28.70
N SER A 286 40.99 -6.03 28.06
CA SER A 286 39.79 -5.76 27.26
C SER A 286 38.68 -6.78 27.56
N PHE A 287 37.46 -6.28 27.70
CA PHE A 287 36.25 -7.08 27.90
C PHE A 287 35.20 -6.72 26.83
N VAL A 288 34.83 -7.71 26.03
CA VAL A 288 33.90 -7.56 24.91
C VAL A 288 32.52 -8.11 25.26
N GLN A 289 31.48 -7.37 24.87
CA GLN A 289 30.08 -7.76 24.97
C GLN A 289 29.37 -7.49 23.64
N THR A 290 28.31 -8.23 23.33
CA THR A 290 27.55 -8.04 22.09
C THR A 290 26.08 -7.77 22.37
N ARG A 291 25.42 -7.10 21.42
CA ARG A 291 23.96 -6.93 21.40
C ARG A 291 23.45 -6.87 19.98
N GLY A 292 22.20 -7.24 19.78
CA GLY A 292 21.56 -7.14 18.47
C GLY A 292 20.08 -7.45 18.52
N SER A 293 19.42 -7.38 17.36
CA SER A 293 18.04 -7.82 17.23
C SER A 293 17.91 -9.32 17.52
N VAL A 294 16.71 -9.74 17.89
CA VAL A 294 16.35 -11.15 18.04
C VAL A 294 16.47 -11.82 16.66
N PRO A 295 17.21 -12.94 16.52
CA PRO A 295 17.54 -13.57 15.24
C PRO A 295 16.38 -14.39 14.65
N VAL A 296 15.19 -13.80 14.56
CA VAL A 296 14.01 -14.34 13.88
C VAL A 296 13.58 -13.38 12.77
N TYR A 297 12.72 -13.81 11.84
CA TYR A 297 12.10 -12.91 10.88
C TYR A 297 10.90 -12.21 11.51
N TRP A 298 11.05 -10.94 11.84
CA TRP A 298 9.98 -10.14 12.42
C TRP A 298 10.10 -8.66 12.05
N ALA A 299 8.97 -7.97 12.06
CA ALA A 299 8.85 -6.56 11.74
C ALA A 299 7.82 -5.87 12.65
N GLU A 300 7.97 -4.55 12.81
CA GLU A 300 6.97 -3.69 13.41
C GLU A 300 6.40 -2.75 12.36
N VAL A 301 5.15 -2.96 11.99
CA VAL A 301 4.48 -2.21 10.93
C VAL A 301 3.90 -0.93 11.52
N ASN A 302 4.45 0.20 11.10
CA ASN A 302 4.04 1.51 11.58
C ASN A 302 2.77 1.99 10.86
N ASN A 303 1.77 2.48 11.59
CA ASN A 303 0.46 2.84 11.04
C ASN A 303 -0.15 4.09 11.72
N LEU A 304 0.70 5.02 12.17
CA LEU A 304 0.35 6.17 13.02
C LEU A 304 -0.26 5.83 14.39
N LYS A 305 -0.50 4.56 14.74
CA LYS A 305 -0.89 4.22 16.11
C LYS A 305 0.33 4.34 17.02
N TYR A 306 0.10 4.72 18.27
CA TYR A 306 1.15 4.84 19.28
C TYR A 306 1.96 3.53 19.45
N THR A 307 1.30 2.38 19.30
CA THR A 307 1.94 1.07 19.29
C THR A 307 1.84 0.44 17.90
N PRO A 308 2.98 0.18 17.21
CA PRO A 308 3.01 -0.50 15.93
C PRO A 308 2.50 -1.94 16.03
N LYS A 309 2.02 -2.50 14.91
CA LYS A 309 1.61 -3.91 14.81
C LYS A 309 2.85 -4.79 14.68
N LEU A 310 2.98 -5.79 15.55
CA LEU A 310 4.07 -6.77 15.50
C LEU A 310 3.70 -7.94 14.58
N GLU A 311 4.58 -8.24 13.63
CA GLU A 311 4.46 -9.39 12.72
C GLU A 311 5.70 -10.28 12.85
N VAL A 312 5.48 -11.58 13.05
CA VAL A 312 6.53 -12.60 13.18
C VAL A 312 6.23 -13.68 12.16
N ARG A 313 7.19 -13.98 11.28
CA ARG A 313 7.05 -15.07 10.29
C ARG A 313 7.29 -16.42 10.98
N GLY A 314 6.91 -17.52 10.32
CA GLY A 314 7.08 -18.86 10.87
C GLY A 314 8.55 -19.17 11.22
N VAL A 315 8.78 -19.71 12.42
CA VAL A 315 10.13 -19.93 12.99
C VAL A 315 11.00 -20.81 12.09
N GLU A 316 10.39 -21.81 11.45
CA GLU A 316 11.07 -22.77 10.56
C GLU A 316 11.83 -22.08 9.43
N THR A 317 11.30 -20.98 8.90
CA THR A 317 11.95 -20.24 7.81
C THR A 317 13.24 -19.54 8.26
N ALA A 318 13.36 -19.19 9.54
CA ALA A 318 14.51 -18.46 10.09
C ALA A 318 15.65 -19.38 10.56
N VAL A 319 15.46 -20.71 10.58
CA VAL A 319 16.42 -21.66 11.17
C VAL A 319 17.77 -21.60 10.49
N ASP A 320 17.81 -21.59 9.15
CA ASP A 320 19.07 -21.60 8.40
C ASP A 320 19.84 -20.29 8.55
N ALA A 321 19.15 -19.16 8.50
CA ALA A 321 19.73 -17.85 8.74
C ALA A 321 20.28 -17.76 10.18
N ALA A 322 19.51 -18.22 11.17
CA ALA A 322 19.94 -18.23 12.56
C ALA A 322 21.13 -19.16 12.79
N ARG A 323 21.19 -20.31 12.12
CA ARG A 323 22.33 -21.21 12.15
C ARG A 323 23.60 -20.52 11.68
N LYS A 324 23.57 -19.86 10.50
CA LYS A 324 24.70 -19.07 9.98
C LYS A 324 25.15 -18.01 10.99
N HIS A 325 24.18 -17.30 11.56
CA HIS A 325 24.42 -16.27 12.54
C HIS A 325 25.14 -16.78 13.79
N PHE A 326 24.62 -17.85 14.41
CA PHE A 326 25.19 -18.37 15.63
C PHE A 326 26.51 -19.11 15.42
N SER A 327 26.69 -19.82 14.30
CA SER A 327 28.00 -20.35 13.91
C SER A 327 29.04 -19.24 13.77
N GLU A 328 28.69 -18.09 13.17
CA GLU A 328 29.57 -16.92 13.13
C GLU A 328 29.88 -16.39 14.55
N GLN A 329 28.88 -16.27 15.43
CA GLN A 329 29.10 -15.83 16.82
C GLN A 329 30.04 -16.78 17.57
N ILE A 330 29.82 -18.09 17.46
CA ILE A 330 30.64 -19.12 18.12
C ILE A 330 32.07 -19.10 17.59
N ARG A 331 32.24 -18.94 16.28
CA ARG A 331 33.57 -18.84 15.65
C ARG A 331 34.37 -17.64 16.15
N ILE A 332 33.71 -16.49 16.36
CA ILE A 332 34.39 -15.24 16.70
C ILE A 332 34.58 -15.08 18.21
N TYR A 333 33.58 -15.45 19.01
CA TYR A 333 33.56 -15.16 20.46
C TYR A 333 33.61 -16.41 21.35
N GLY A 334 33.47 -17.60 20.79
CA GLY A 334 33.42 -18.84 21.56
C GLY A 334 32.05 -19.10 22.18
N GLU A 335 31.98 -19.35 23.48
CA GLU A 335 30.70 -19.61 24.16
C GLU A 335 29.81 -18.36 24.17
N THR A 336 28.54 -18.51 23.82
CA THR A 336 27.63 -17.37 23.69
C THR A 336 26.46 -17.50 24.66
N TYR A 337 26.42 -16.60 25.66
CA TYR A 337 25.33 -16.46 26.61
C TYR A 337 24.29 -15.46 26.08
N MET A 338 23.14 -15.96 25.63
CA MET A 338 22.08 -15.17 25.03
C MET A 338 21.06 -14.74 26.09
N VAL A 339 21.20 -13.51 26.58
CA VAL A 339 20.29 -12.93 27.57
C VAL A 339 19.13 -12.25 26.86
N ASN A 340 17.92 -12.79 27.03
CA ASN A 340 16.70 -12.26 26.44
C ASN A 340 15.88 -11.46 27.47
N LEU A 341 15.73 -10.15 27.23
CA LEU A 341 15.04 -9.20 28.11
C LEU A 341 13.60 -8.86 27.68
N VAL A 342 13.06 -9.63 26.74
CA VAL A 342 11.73 -9.43 26.14
C VAL A 342 10.63 -9.79 27.16
N ASN A 343 9.55 -9.03 27.23
CA ASN A 343 8.50 -9.23 28.25
C ASN A 343 7.70 -10.53 28.02
N GLN A 344 7.31 -11.20 29.11
CA GLN A 344 6.55 -12.46 29.05
C GLN A 344 5.09 -12.26 28.61
N LYS A 345 4.51 -11.11 28.92
CA LYS A 345 3.08 -10.82 28.70
C LYS A 345 2.91 -9.71 27.67
N GLY A 346 1.82 -9.80 26.90
CA GLY A 346 1.40 -8.78 25.96
C GLY A 346 2.08 -8.92 24.60
N ARG A 347 2.38 -7.79 23.95
CA ARG A 347 2.82 -7.77 22.54
C ARG A 347 4.14 -8.51 22.29
N GLU A 348 5.06 -8.44 23.25
CA GLU A 348 6.44 -8.94 23.08
C GLU A 348 6.52 -10.48 23.17
N GLU A 349 5.48 -11.13 23.72
CA GLU A 349 5.42 -12.58 23.96
C GLU A 349 5.60 -13.41 22.67
N ARG A 350 5.07 -12.92 21.53
CA ARG A 350 5.19 -13.61 20.25
C ARG A 350 6.65 -13.73 19.79
N VAL A 351 7.44 -12.66 19.95
CA VAL A 351 8.87 -12.68 19.61
C VAL A 351 9.65 -13.56 20.58
N LYS A 352 9.32 -13.51 21.87
CA LYS A 352 9.92 -14.37 22.89
C LYS A 352 9.74 -15.85 22.53
N LYS A 353 8.48 -16.27 22.32
CA LYS A 353 8.14 -17.66 21.97
C LYS A 353 8.84 -18.12 20.71
N ALA A 354 8.88 -17.26 19.68
CA ALA A 354 9.58 -17.54 18.44
C ALA A 354 11.09 -17.75 18.66
N TYR A 355 11.72 -16.94 19.52
CA TYR A 355 13.14 -17.09 19.80
C TYR A 355 13.45 -18.34 20.63
N GLU A 356 12.63 -18.65 21.63
CA GLU A 356 12.76 -19.87 22.43
C GLU A 356 12.60 -21.12 21.57
N GLN A 357 11.60 -21.13 20.71
CA GLN A 357 11.39 -22.22 19.75
C GLN A 357 12.58 -22.35 18.79
N LEU A 358 13.11 -21.23 18.29
CA LEU A 358 14.28 -21.24 17.41
C LEU A 358 15.51 -21.84 18.11
N VAL A 359 15.81 -21.40 19.34
CA VAL A 359 16.93 -21.95 20.11
C VAL A 359 16.73 -23.43 20.39
N ARG A 360 15.51 -23.85 20.75
CA ARG A 360 15.19 -25.28 20.94
C ARG A 360 15.47 -26.09 19.68
N ILE A 361 15.10 -25.59 18.50
CA ILE A 361 15.39 -26.26 17.21
C ILE A 361 16.90 -26.33 16.93
N LEU A 362 17.66 -25.31 17.32
CA LEU A 362 19.10 -25.25 17.08
C LEU A 362 19.92 -26.12 18.04
N VAL A 363 19.50 -26.21 19.32
CA VAL A 363 20.24 -26.87 20.41
C VAL A 363 19.79 -28.33 20.63
N SER A 364 18.57 -28.72 20.24
CA SER A 364 18.08 -30.08 20.54
C SER A 364 18.71 -31.18 19.66
N SER A 365 19.73 -31.81 20.23
CA SER A 365 19.67 -33.24 20.54
C SER A 365 20.06 -33.50 22.00
N SER A 366 19.24 -33.11 22.99
CA SER A 366 19.20 -33.76 24.31
C SER A 366 18.06 -33.27 25.21
N ILE A 367 17.70 -34.17 26.13
CA ILE A 367 16.57 -34.32 27.06
C ILE A 367 16.40 -33.14 28.04
N GLU A 368 15.15 -32.81 28.36
CA GLU A 368 14.76 -31.86 29.41
C GLU A 368 14.98 -32.48 30.80
N ASP A 369 15.91 -31.96 31.59
CA ASP A 369 15.90 -32.15 33.05
C ASP A 369 15.21 -30.96 33.72
N THR A 370 14.13 -31.27 34.44
CA THR A 370 13.34 -30.30 35.19
C THR A 370 13.71 -30.46 36.67
N GLU A 371 14.69 -29.72 37.16
CA GLU A 371 14.89 -29.61 38.61
C GLU A 371 13.87 -28.62 39.19
N ALA A 372 13.02 -29.13 40.06
CA ALA A 372 12.07 -28.36 40.85
C ALA A 372 12.76 -27.93 42.14
N ASP A 373 12.83 -26.61 42.39
CA ASP A 373 13.28 -26.09 43.69
C ASP A 373 12.07 -25.69 44.55
N GLU A 374 12.04 -26.19 45.78
CA GLU A 374 10.93 -26.09 46.72
C GLU A 374 10.91 -24.72 47.42
N ASN A 375 10.45 -23.65 46.75
CA ASN A 375 9.65 -22.60 47.44
C ASN A 375 9.05 -21.47 46.59
N THR A 376 8.98 -21.56 45.26
CA THR A 376 8.11 -20.66 44.48
C THR A 376 7.61 -21.37 43.22
N SER A 377 6.38 -21.09 42.80
CA SER A 377 5.69 -21.77 41.68
C SER A 377 6.19 -21.36 40.29
N GLU A 378 7.45 -20.97 40.13
CA GLU A 378 8.00 -20.42 38.89
C GLU A 378 8.95 -21.40 38.19
N LYS A 379 8.47 -21.99 37.08
CA LYS A 379 9.23 -22.92 36.24
C LYS A 379 10.32 -22.18 35.46
N VAL A 380 11.58 -22.50 35.73
CA VAL A 380 12.76 -22.01 35.00
C VAL A 380 13.23 -23.12 34.06
N HIS A 381 13.39 -22.80 32.77
CA HIS A 381 13.92 -23.74 31.78
C HIS A 381 15.37 -23.37 31.45
N VAL A 382 16.33 -24.13 31.99
CA VAL A 382 17.73 -24.11 31.55
C VAL A 382 17.93 -25.34 30.66
N VAL A 383 18.41 -25.14 29.43
CA VAL A 383 18.70 -26.25 28.51
C VAL A 383 20.20 -26.49 28.55
N GLU A 384 20.65 -27.60 29.15
CA GLU A 384 22.05 -28.02 29.14
C GLU A 384 22.28 -29.17 28.12
N PRO A 385 23.37 -29.16 27.35
CA PRO A 385 23.62 -30.15 26.30
C PRO A 385 24.27 -31.45 26.83
N GLY A 386 23.71 -32.61 26.43
CA GLY A 386 24.19 -33.95 26.77
C GLY A 386 25.10 -34.59 25.72
N GLN A 387 26.29 -35.01 26.17
CA GLN A 387 27.19 -36.10 25.71
C GLN A 387 27.60 -36.30 24.22
N ARG A 388 27.27 -35.43 23.25
CA ARG A 388 28.02 -35.32 21.98
C ARG A 388 28.03 -33.87 21.48
N GLN A 389 29.08 -33.11 21.85
CA GLN A 389 29.18 -31.67 21.56
C GLN A 389 29.10 -31.37 20.05
N LYS A 390 27.93 -30.93 19.59
CA LYS A 390 27.75 -30.23 18.31
C LYS A 390 28.17 -28.77 18.51
N GLU A 391 28.63 -28.11 17.44
CA GLU A 391 29.11 -26.71 17.48
C GLU A 391 28.10 -25.75 18.17
N LEU A 392 26.79 -25.98 17.97
CA LEU A 392 25.70 -25.16 18.51
C LEU A 392 25.37 -25.43 19.98
N ASP A 393 25.97 -26.44 20.61
CA ASP A 393 25.79 -26.73 22.04
C ASP A 393 26.47 -25.66 22.93
N ARG A 394 27.32 -24.81 22.33
CA ARG A 394 27.99 -23.65 22.95
C ARG A 394 27.07 -22.43 23.12
N LEU A 395 25.77 -22.60 22.88
CA LEU A 395 24.74 -21.58 22.99
C LEU A 395 23.95 -21.75 24.28
N HIS A 396 24.00 -20.74 25.16
CA HIS A 396 23.28 -20.76 26.43
C HIS A 396 22.17 -19.70 26.41
N TYR A 397 20.91 -20.13 26.34
CA TYR A 397 19.76 -19.21 26.37
C TYR A 397 19.31 -18.93 27.80
N ILE A 398 19.28 -17.65 28.16
CA ILE A 398 18.85 -17.19 29.48
C ILE A 398 17.74 -16.16 29.28
N TYR A 399 16.57 -16.47 29.81
CA TYR A 399 15.45 -15.55 29.83
C TYR A 399 15.41 -14.76 31.14
N PHE A 400 15.18 -13.44 31.08
CA PHE A 400 15.02 -12.58 32.25
C PHE A 400 13.96 -11.51 32.03
N ASP A 401 12.84 -11.57 32.78
CA ASP A 401 11.76 -10.58 32.67
C ASP A 401 12.11 -9.29 33.41
N PHE A 402 12.80 -8.40 32.69
CA PHE A 402 13.31 -7.17 33.25
C PHE A 402 12.22 -6.23 33.82
N HIS A 403 11.02 -6.18 33.22
CA HIS A 403 9.96 -5.25 33.65
C HIS A 403 9.25 -5.72 34.90
N ASN A 404 9.01 -7.03 35.03
CA ASN A 404 8.40 -7.57 36.24
C ASN A 404 9.37 -7.50 37.42
N GLU A 405 10.64 -7.85 37.20
CA GLU A 405 11.65 -7.91 38.26
C GLU A 405 12.09 -6.52 38.75
N THR A 406 12.20 -5.53 37.86
CA THR A 406 12.60 -4.17 38.26
C THR A 406 11.43 -3.27 38.63
N LYS A 407 10.20 -3.82 38.70
CA LYS A 407 8.98 -3.08 39.03
C LYS A 407 9.12 -2.40 40.42
N GLY A 408 8.90 -1.09 40.46
CA GLY A 408 9.09 -0.29 41.67
C GLY A 408 10.54 0.10 41.98
N LEU A 409 11.41 0.21 40.97
CA LEU A 409 12.80 0.66 41.08
C LEU A 409 13.71 -0.26 41.91
N ARG A 410 13.39 -1.56 42.00
CA ARG A 410 14.20 -2.56 42.75
C ARG A 410 15.29 -3.16 41.88
N TRP A 411 16.22 -2.31 41.44
CA TRP A 411 17.29 -2.68 40.49
C TRP A 411 18.34 -3.64 41.05
N HIS A 412 18.38 -3.89 42.37
CA HIS A 412 19.18 -4.99 42.95
C HIS A 412 18.81 -6.35 42.33
N ARG A 413 17.58 -6.48 41.80
CA ARG A 413 17.14 -7.74 41.16
C ARG A 413 17.84 -8.00 39.83
N ALA A 414 18.52 -7.01 39.25
CA ALA A 414 19.42 -7.25 38.11
C ALA A 414 20.68 -8.03 38.55
N GLU A 415 21.08 -7.96 39.82
CA GLU A 415 22.19 -8.76 40.36
C GLU A 415 21.85 -10.25 40.36
N LEU A 416 20.58 -10.64 40.49
CA LEU A 416 20.14 -12.04 40.32
C LEU A 416 20.48 -12.60 38.92
N LEU A 417 20.43 -11.74 37.89
CA LEU A 417 20.88 -12.13 36.55
C LEU A 417 22.41 -12.26 36.51
N LEU A 418 23.13 -11.41 37.22
CA LEU A 418 24.59 -11.51 37.33
C LEU A 418 24.98 -12.82 38.01
N GLU A 419 24.38 -13.17 39.15
CA GLU A 419 24.62 -14.41 39.90
C GLU A 419 24.54 -15.65 39.00
N ARG A 420 23.53 -15.72 38.12
CA ARG A 420 23.39 -16.82 37.13
C ARG A 420 24.45 -16.82 36.03
N LEU A 421 25.06 -15.68 35.75
CA LEU A 421 26.07 -15.52 34.70
C LEU A 421 27.51 -15.60 35.24
N VAL A 422 27.74 -15.40 36.56
CA VAL A 422 29.08 -15.28 37.15
C VAL A 422 29.96 -16.49 36.81
N ASP A 423 29.43 -17.71 36.88
CA ASP A 423 30.22 -18.91 36.60
C ASP A 423 30.69 -18.95 35.15
N GLY A 424 29.79 -18.67 34.20
CA GLY A 424 30.11 -18.59 32.77
C GLY A 424 31.04 -17.43 32.41
N LEU A 425 30.87 -16.29 33.06
CA LEU A 425 31.73 -15.11 32.91
C LEU A 425 33.14 -15.35 33.46
N THR A 426 33.25 -16.02 34.61
CA THR A 426 34.53 -16.33 35.25
C THR A 426 35.33 -17.35 34.43
N ARG A 427 34.66 -18.38 33.88
CA ARG A 427 35.28 -19.32 32.93
C ARG A 427 35.70 -18.64 31.63
N GLY A 428 34.85 -17.74 31.12
CA GLY A 428 35.08 -16.98 29.89
C GLY A 428 36.26 -16.03 29.96
N GLY A 429 36.50 -15.43 31.13
CA GLY A 429 37.57 -14.50 31.39
C GLY A 429 37.47 -13.20 30.57
N TYR A 430 38.60 -12.50 30.46
CA TYR A 430 38.77 -11.30 29.64
C TYR A 430 40.15 -11.35 28.96
N PHE A 431 40.35 -10.52 27.95
CA PHE A 431 41.63 -10.42 27.26
C PHE A 431 42.64 -9.66 28.10
N ARG A 432 43.85 -10.21 28.30
CA ARG A 432 44.98 -9.54 28.95
C ARG A 432 46.23 -9.70 28.10
N GLY A 433 46.79 -8.58 27.67
CA GLY A 433 48.08 -8.50 26.98
C GLY A 433 49.05 -7.60 27.73
N VAL A 434 50.32 -7.98 27.76
CA VAL A 434 51.40 -7.17 28.34
C VAL A 434 52.37 -6.81 27.23
N GLU A 435 52.80 -5.56 27.16
CA GLU A 435 53.78 -5.13 26.16
C GLU A 435 55.14 -5.79 26.43
N ASP A 436 55.71 -6.45 25.42
CA ASP A 436 57.05 -7.04 25.52
C ASP A 436 58.12 -5.96 25.26
N PRO A 437 58.96 -5.61 26.26
CA PRO A 437 60.02 -4.62 26.09
C PRO A 437 61.09 -5.02 25.06
N GLY A 438 61.20 -6.32 24.73
CA GLY A 438 62.17 -6.87 23.77
C GLY A 438 61.72 -6.86 22.32
N ALA A 439 60.43 -6.61 22.04
CA ALA A 439 59.86 -6.71 20.70
C ALA A 439 59.81 -5.35 19.96
N SER A 440 60.25 -5.34 18.70
CA SER A 440 60.24 -4.14 17.86
C SER A 440 58.80 -3.70 17.57
N GLY A 441 58.38 -2.54 18.08
CA GLY A 441 57.07 -1.95 17.76
C GLY A 441 55.95 -2.19 18.79
N GLY A 442 56.27 -2.63 20.00
CA GLY A 442 55.29 -2.73 21.09
C GLY A 442 54.26 -3.84 20.85
N SER A 443 54.70 -5.05 20.47
CA SER A 443 53.78 -6.19 20.39
C SER A 443 53.31 -6.61 21.78
N LEU A 444 52.05 -7.01 21.90
CA LEU A 444 51.48 -7.51 23.15
C LEU A 444 51.72 -9.02 23.26
N GLU A 445 52.41 -9.45 24.30
CA GLU A 445 52.44 -10.84 24.75
C GLU A 445 51.07 -11.19 25.35
N ILE A 446 50.40 -12.19 24.77
CA ILE A 446 49.05 -12.59 25.19
C ILE A 446 49.16 -13.42 26.48
N ARG A 447 48.54 -12.96 27.57
CA ARG A 447 48.46 -13.67 28.85
C ARG A 447 47.15 -14.43 29.03
N SER A 448 46.03 -13.83 28.60
CA SER A 448 44.72 -14.47 28.63
C SER A 448 43.87 -14.03 27.44
N LEU A 449 42.98 -14.92 27.00
CA LEU A 449 41.99 -14.67 25.96
C LEU A 449 40.59 -14.74 26.58
N GLN A 450 39.69 -13.90 26.10
CA GLN A 450 38.26 -14.03 26.35
C GLN A 450 37.69 -15.14 25.46
N SER A 451 37.05 -16.14 26.09
CA SER A 451 36.51 -17.34 25.43
C SER A 451 34.98 -17.45 25.46
N SER A 452 34.30 -16.54 26.16
CA SER A 452 32.84 -16.42 26.15
C SER A 452 32.38 -14.98 26.01
N VAL A 453 31.17 -14.77 25.49
CA VAL A 453 30.53 -13.46 25.35
C VAL A 453 29.08 -13.49 25.82
N VAL A 454 28.65 -12.41 26.48
CA VAL A 454 27.23 -12.19 26.75
C VAL A 454 26.62 -11.37 25.61
N ARG A 455 25.64 -11.96 24.94
CA ARG A 455 24.82 -11.33 23.93
C ARG A 455 23.49 -10.91 24.56
N THR A 456 23.25 -9.61 24.64
CA THR A 456 21.99 -9.06 25.18
C THR A 456 21.00 -8.73 24.06
N ASN A 457 19.78 -9.26 24.17
CA ASN A 457 18.68 -9.02 23.24
C ASN A 457 17.54 -8.28 23.93
N CYS A 458 16.96 -7.30 23.24
CA CYS A 458 15.76 -6.59 23.68
C CYS A 458 14.91 -6.19 22.46
N MET A 459 13.59 -6.20 22.62
CA MET A 459 12.66 -5.81 21.56
C MET A 459 12.67 -4.30 21.32
N ASP A 460 12.76 -3.45 22.35
CA ASP A 460 12.38 -2.03 22.19
C ASP A 460 13.34 -0.98 22.70
N CYS A 461 13.95 -1.16 23.88
CA CYS A 461 14.71 -0.11 24.52
C CYS A 461 16.16 -0.52 24.72
N LEU A 462 17.03 0.25 24.05
CA LEU A 462 18.46 0.29 24.32
C LEU A 462 18.73 0.46 25.83
N ASP A 463 17.84 1.14 26.54
CA ASP A 463 17.91 1.37 27.99
C ASP A 463 18.05 0.07 28.80
N ARG A 464 17.24 -0.98 28.51
CA ARG A 464 17.34 -2.28 29.20
C ARG A 464 18.68 -2.96 28.95
N THR A 465 19.09 -3.01 27.69
CA THR A 465 20.37 -3.64 27.30
C THR A 465 21.57 -2.89 27.84
N ASN A 466 21.55 -1.55 27.86
CA ASN A 466 22.66 -0.75 28.35
C ASN A 466 22.84 -0.93 29.87
N VAL A 467 21.74 -1.08 30.62
CA VAL A 467 21.82 -1.38 32.06
C VAL A 467 22.52 -2.72 32.29
N VAL A 468 22.07 -3.79 31.61
CA VAL A 468 22.70 -5.12 31.75
C VAL A 468 24.16 -5.08 31.31
N GLN A 469 24.48 -4.45 30.17
CA GLN A 469 25.86 -4.32 29.70
C GLN A 469 26.74 -3.50 30.65
N SER A 470 26.20 -2.45 31.28
CA SER A 470 26.92 -1.66 32.29
C SER A 470 27.17 -2.44 33.58
N MET A 471 26.23 -3.30 33.99
CA MET A 471 26.39 -4.18 35.14
C MET A 471 27.50 -5.20 34.91
N LEU A 472 27.50 -5.85 33.75
CA LEU A 472 28.56 -6.77 33.32
C LEU A 472 29.91 -6.04 33.19
N GLY A 473 29.91 -4.80 32.70
CA GLY A 473 31.10 -3.95 32.64
C GLY A 473 31.69 -3.63 34.02
N ARG A 474 30.85 -3.34 35.03
CA ARG A 474 31.31 -3.12 36.42
C ARG A 474 31.94 -4.36 37.01
N TRP A 475 31.32 -5.51 36.81
CA TRP A 475 31.86 -6.80 37.23
C TRP A 475 33.25 -7.03 36.58
N ALA A 476 33.36 -6.80 35.27
CA ALA A 476 34.60 -7.02 34.52
C ALA A 476 35.73 -6.07 34.96
N VAL A 477 35.48 -4.77 35.15
CA VAL A 477 36.50 -3.83 35.66
C VAL A 477 36.96 -4.21 37.06
N SER A 478 36.02 -4.58 37.94
CA SER A 478 36.37 -4.97 39.31
C SER A 478 37.28 -6.21 39.29
N ARG A 479 36.99 -7.18 38.41
CA ARG A 479 37.85 -8.35 38.21
C ARG A 479 39.22 -8.02 37.62
N GLN A 480 39.26 -7.17 36.59
CA GLN A 480 40.50 -6.69 35.97
C GLN A 480 41.42 -6.00 37.00
N LEU A 481 40.85 -5.14 37.85
CA LEU A 481 41.60 -4.44 38.90
C LEU A 481 42.01 -5.36 40.05
N MET A 482 41.20 -6.38 40.39
CA MET A 482 41.60 -7.43 41.35
C MET A 482 42.78 -8.25 40.82
N ASP A 483 42.73 -8.71 39.59
CA ASP A 483 43.79 -9.52 38.96
C ASP A 483 45.08 -8.71 38.66
N ALA A 484 44.97 -7.39 38.63
CA ALA A 484 46.09 -6.45 38.58
C ALA A 484 46.66 -6.10 39.98
N GLY A 485 46.05 -6.58 41.06
CA GLY A 485 46.49 -6.33 42.44
C GLY A 485 46.09 -4.96 43.00
N VAL A 486 45.20 -4.22 42.34
CA VAL A 486 44.72 -2.90 42.78
C VAL A 486 43.60 -3.03 43.83
N LEU A 487 42.71 -4.02 43.64
CA LEU A 487 41.61 -4.34 44.55
C LEU A 487 41.86 -5.66 45.26
N ARG A 488 41.40 -5.78 46.52
CA ARG A 488 41.42 -7.04 47.28
C ARG A 488 40.22 -7.91 46.90
N PRO A 489 40.31 -9.25 47.06
CA PRO A 489 39.15 -10.12 46.89
C PRO A 489 37.98 -9.65 47.78
N GLY A 490 36.83 -9.36 47.15
CA GLY A 490 35.62 -8.85 47.83
C GLY A 490 35.43 -7.33 47.77
N GLU A 491 36.43 -6.56 47.34
CA GLU A 491 36.27 -5.12 47.05
C GLU A 491 35.79 -4.90 45.60
N ALA A 492 34.95 -3.89 45.39
CA ALA A 492 34.43 -3.55 44.07
C ALA A 492 34.96 -2.19 43.59
N ALA A 493 35.10 -2.03 42.27
CA ALA A 493 35.51 -0.72 41.72
C ALA A 493 34.46 0.37 41.99
N SER A 494 33.21 -0.01 42.23
CA SER A 494 32.10 0.89 42.59
C SER A 494 32.24 1.52 43.98
N ASP A 495 33.11 0.98 44.84
CA ASP A 495 33.34 1.54 46.18
C ASP A 495 34.05 2.91 46.10
N ASP A 496 34.73 3.19 44.98
CA ASP A 496 35.30 4.50 44.67
C ASP A 496 34.26 5.39 43.97
N GLN A 497 33.76 6.40 44.69
CA GLN A 497 32.69 7.28 44.20
C GLN A 497 33.11 8.13 42.99
N GLU A 498 34.39 8.51 42.88
CA GLU A 498 34.90 9.29 41.76
C GLU A 498 34.87 8.44 40.48
N PHE A 499 35.34 7.20 40.58
CA PHE A 499 35.29 6.24 39.48
C PHE A 499 33.86 5.84 39.10
N GLU A 500 32.98 5.56 40.07
CA GLU A 500 31.58 5.19 39.76
C GLU A 500 30.85 6.33 39.05
N ASN A 501 31.07 7.59 39.45
CA ASN A 501 30.48 8.75 38.75
C ASN A 501 31.01 8.86 37.31
N LEU A 502 32.30 8.64 37.09
CA LEU A 502 32.90 8.58 35.75
C LEU A 502 32.28 7.47 34.91
N PHE A 503 32.26 6.24 35.44
CA PHE A 503 31.74 5.04 34.79
C PHE A 503 30.29 5.23 34.35
N ARG A 504 29.44 5.71 35.24
CA ARG A 504 28.02 5.97 34.97
C ARG A 504 27.80 7.00 33.87
N ASN A 505 28.59 8.07 33.85
CA ASN A 505 28.50 9.09 32.80
C ASN A 505 28.92 8.52 31.43
N ILE A 506 30.00 7.74 31.37
CA ILE A 506 30.46 7.12 30.12
C ILE A 506 29.41 6.15 29.56
N TRP A 507 28.82 5.31 30.40
CA TRP A 507 27.75 4.40 29.98
C TRP A 507 26.43 5.11 29.63
N ALA A 508 26.14 6.26 30.24
CA ALA A 508 25.01 7.10 29.84
C ALA A 508 25.25 7.74 28.46
N ASP A 509 26.46 8.26 28.21
CA ASP A 509 26.84 8.81 26.90
C ASP A 509 26.79 7.72 25.80
N ASN A 510 27.19 6.49 26.13
CA ASN A 510 27.07 5.33 25.23
C ASN A 510 25.61 5.06 24.84
N ALA A 511 24.71 5.05 25.82
CA ALA A 511 23.28 4.89 25.57
C ALA A 511 22.73 6.00 24.67
N ASP A 512 23.10 7.26 24.93
CA ASP A 512 22.64 8.40 24.15
C ASP A 512 23.10 8.36 22.71
N VAL A 513 24.38 8.09 22.46
CA VAL A 513 24.96 8.06 21.10
C VAL A 513 24.33 6.94 20.28
N VAL A 514 24.22 5.74 20.85
CA VAL A 514 23.64 4.60 20.13
C VAL A 514 22.13 4.80 19.95
N SER A 515 21.43 5.36 20.94
CA SER A 515 19.99 5.63 20.83
C SER A 515 19.71 6.63 19.71
N LYS A 516 20.54 7.67 19.55
CA LYS A 516 20.40 8.63 18.44
C LYS A 516 20.62 7.97 17.08
N ALA A 517 21.61 7.08 16.98
CA ALA A 517 21.84 6.30 15.77
C ALA A 517 20.66 5.38 15.42
N TYR A 518 19.95 4.84 16.41
CA TYR A 518 18.86 3.88 16.22
C TYR A 518 17.46 4.51 16.10
N SER A 519 17.11 5.42 17.02
CA SER A 519 15.77 6.02 17.20
C SER A 519 15.71 7.53 16.95
N GLY A 520 16.82 8.13 16.53
CA GLY A 520 16.93 9.57 16.28
C GLY A 520 17.03 10.45 17.54
N THR A 521 16.68 9.97 18.73
CA THR A 521 16.76 10.75 19.98
C THR A 521 17.67 10.09 21.02
N GLY A 522 18.06 10.85 22.04
CA GLY A 522 18.81 10.32 23.19
C GLY A 522 18.06 9.20 23.90
N ALA A 523 18.76 8.42 24.72
CA ALA A 523 18.16 7.30 25.47
C ALA A 523 17.11 7.83 26.48
N LEU A 524 16.14 6.99 26.84
CA LEU A 524 15.19 7.37 27.91
C LEU A 524 15.80 6.97 29.24
N LYS A 525 15.43 7.68 30.30
CA LYS A 525 15.90 7.37 31.66
C LYS A 525 17.42 7.48 31.85
N THR A 526 18.09 8.28 31.03
CA THR A 526 19.53 8.56 31.18
C THR A 526 19.84 9.29 32.48
N ASP A 527 18.89 10.06 33.01
CA ASP A 527 18.98 10.67 34.34
C ASP A 527 19.22 9.62 35.42
N PHE A 528 18.50 8.50 35.35
CA PHE A 528 18.68 7.38 36.26
C PHE A 528 20.06 6.74 36.11
N THR A 529 20.57 6.56 34.88
CA THR A 529 21.94 6.03 34.66
C THR A 529 22.99 6.99 35.22
N ARG A 530 22.80 8.30 35.12
CA ARG A 530 23.75 9.31 35.60
C ARG A 530 23.72 9.51 37.13
N THR A 531 22.55 9.64 37.74
CA THR A 531 22.42 10.04 39.16
C THR A 531 21.94 8.92 40.08
N GLY A 532 21.15 7.98 39.56
CA GLY A 532 20.69 6.78 40.29
C GLY A 532 19.30 6.94 40.86
N GLN A 533 18.69 8.10 40.61
CA GLN A 533 17.33 8.43 40.99
C GLN A 533 16.63 9.13 39.81
N ARG A 534 15.31 9.05 39.78
CA ARG A 534 14.49 9.74 38.77
C ARG A 534 14.31 11.21 39.14
N THR A 535 14.70 12.10 38.25
CA THR A 535 14.57 13.55 38.44
C THR A 535 13.32 14.09 37.74
N ARG A 536 12.69 15.15 38.27
CA ARG A 536 11.53 15.80 37.62
C ARG A 536 11.89 16.36 36.23
N ALA A 537 13.09 16.94 36.11
CA ALA A 537 13.61 17.42 34.82
C ALA A 537 13.82 16.27 33.83
N GLY A 538 14.35 15.13 34.28
CA GLY A 538 14.50 13.93 33.46
C GLY A 538 13.17 13.36 32.97
N MET A 539 12.11 13.39 33.79
CA MET A 539 10.77 12.99 33.36
C MET A 539 10.19 13.87 32.25
N VAL A 540 10.38 15.20 32.32
CA VAL A 540 9.96 16.12 31.26
C VAL A 540 10.76 15.88 29.98
N GLN A 541 12.08 15.68 30.10
CA GLN A 541 12.92 15.35 28.96
C GLN A 541 12.51 14.02 28.31
N ASP A 542 12.14 13.00 29.09
CA ASP A 542 11.63 11.73 28.60
C ASP A 542 10.31 11.90 27.82
N LEU A 543 9.42 12.80 28.26
CA LEU A 543 8.18 13.13 27.55
C LEU A 543 8.50 13.78 26.20
N CYS A 544 9.36 14.80 26.18
CA CYS A 544 9.80 15.47 24.95
C CYS A 544 10.49 14.48 23.99
N ASN A 545 11.36 13.61 24.50
CA ASN A 545 12.02 12.56 23.73
C ASN A 545 11.01 11.57 23.15
N SER A 546 9.97 11.19 23.90
CA SER A 546 8.93 10.25 23.45
C SER A 546 8.07 10.83 22.33
N ILE A 547 7.66 12.11 22.44
CA ILE A 547 6.94 12.83 21.38
C ILE A 547 7.83 12.95 20.13
N THR A 548 9.08 13.34 20.31
CA THR A 548 10.05 13.48 19.20
C THR A 548 10.30 12.14 18.50
N ARG A 549 10.41 11.04 19.26
CA ARG A 549 10.51 9.68 18.70
C ARG A 549 9.28 9.32 17.88
N TYR A 550 8.08 9.57 18.40
CA TYR A 550 6.85 9.30 17.66
C TYR A 550 6.82 10.04 16.32
N ILE A 551 7.18 11.33 16.31
CA ILE A 551 7.24 12.12 15.06
C ILE A 551 8.31 11.58 14.12
N ARG A 552 9.53 11.34 14.61
CA ARG A 552 10.65 10.84 13.78
C ARG A 552 10.34 9.47 13.16
N ASN A 553 9.86 8.54 13.98
CA ASN A 553 9.55 7.18 13.56
C ASN A 553 8.48 7.13 12.46
N ASN A 554 7.52 8.07 12.46
CA ASN A 554 6.43 8.12 11.48
C ASN A 554 6.80 8.93 10.24
N PHE A 555 7.56 10.03 10.37
CA PHE A 555 7.68 11.02 9.30
C PHE A 555 9.11 11.29 8.81
N LEU A 556 10.15 10.93 9.57
CA LEU A 556 11.55 11.28 9.26
C LEU A 556 12.48 10.07 9.12
N ASP A 557 12.11 8.93 9.69
CA ASP A 557 12.95 7.74 9.69
C ASP A 557 13.02 7.01 8.33
N GLY A 558 12.04 7.21 7.43
CA GLY A 558 12.05 6.64 6.08
C GLY A 558 13.23 7.14 5.24
N PRO A 559 13.32 8.47 5.02
CA PRO A 559 14.50 9.07 4.37
C PRO A 559 15.81 8.73 5.08
N ARG A 560 15.81 8.65 6.42
CA ARG A 560 17.01 8.28 7.18
C ARG A 560 17.44 6.83 6.91
N GLN A 561 16.51 5.91 6.70
CA GLN A 561 16.79 4.54 6.27
C GLN A 561 17.34 4.51 4.84
N ASP A 562 16.73 5.26 3.92
CA ASP A 562 17.22 5.38 2.53
C ASP A 562 18.68 5.88 2.50
N GLY A 563 19.05 6.81 3.40
CA GLY A 563 20.44 7.27 3.56
C GLY A 563 21.42 6.18 4.01
N PHE A 564 21.00 5.29 4.93
CA PHE A 564 21.81 4.12 5.30
C PHE A 564 21.96 3.16 4.13
N ASP A 565 20.89 2.90 3.39
CA ASP A 565 20.87 1.92 2.30
C ASP A 565 21.81 2.34 1.16
N VAL A 566 21.85 3.63 0.81
CA VAL A 566 22.77 4.16 -0.21
C VAL A 566 24.22 4.17 0.30
N PHE A 567 24.47 4.58 1.54
CA PHE A 567 25.83 4.67 2.09
C PHE A 567 26.49 3.29 2.27
N LEU A 568 25.70 2.27 2.65
CA LEU A 568 26.19 0.93 2.95
C LEU A 568 26.22 0.00 1.72
N GLY A 569 25.65 0.45 0.59
CA GLY A 569 25.57 -0.32 -0.65
C GLY A 569 24.43 -1.34 -0.69
N THR A 570 23.45 -1.22 0.21
CA THR A 570 22.24 -2.06 0.18
C THR A 570 21.35 -1.70 -1.00
N TYR A 571 21.38 -0.44 -1.44
CA TYR A 571 20.73 0.02 -2.66
C TYR A 571 21.76 0.68 -3.59
N LEU A 572 21.77 0.25 -4.85
CA LEU A 572 22.61 0.82 -5.90
C LEU A 572 21.73 1.63 -6.86
N PRO A 573 21.93 2.95 -6.99
CA PRO A 573 21.21 3.74 -7.98
C PRO A 573 21.44 3.20 -9.40
N PRO A 574 20.38 3.03 -10.22
CA PRO A 574 20.51 2.49 -11.56
C PRO A 574 21.24 3.45 -12.51
N ASP A 575 22.05 2.88 -13.43
CA ASP A 575 22.89 3.63 -14.38
C ASP A 575 22.11 4.23 -15.57
N SER A 576 20.89 3.75 -15.84
CA SER A 576 20.13 4.09 -17.05
C SER A 576 19.04 5.13 -16.79
N ALA A 577 18.97 6.16 -17.64
CA ALA A 577 17.86 7.10 -17.74
C ALA A 577 16.58 6.49 -18.40
N LEU A 578 16.59 5.19 -18.73
CA LEU A 578 15.44 4.50 -19.33
C LEU A 578 14.39 4.18 -18.26
N GLY A 579 13.56 5.20 -18.03
CA GLY A 579 12.44 5.18 -17.12
C GLY A 579 12.44 6.48 -16.34
N ASN A 580 11.71 7.50 -16.83
CA ASN A 580 11.36 8.72 -16.09
C ASN A 580 10.44 8.40 -14.89
N VAL A 581 10.81 7.43 -14.08
CA VAL A 581 10.10 7.05 -12.87
C VAL A 581 10.77 7.80 -11.74
N GLN A 582 10.34 9.05 -11.50
CA GLN A 582 10.79 9.82 -10.35
C GLN A 582 10.42 9.04 -9.08
N LEU A 583 11.44 8.48 -8.41
CA LEU A 583 11.27 7.55 -7.29
C LEU A 583 10.70 8.25 -6.05
N PHE A 584 11.07 9.52 -5.87
CA PHE A 584 10.71 10.29 -4.68
C PHE A 584 9.41 11.07 -4.80
N VAL A 585 8.69 11.01 -5.92
CA VAL A 585 7.41 11.71 -6.10
C VAL A 585 6.27 11.00 -5.37
N ASP A 586 5.40 11.79 -4.73
CA ASP A 586 4.20 11.29 -4.08
C ASP A 586 3.13 10.93 -5.14
N ARG A 587 2.75 9.65 -5.18
CA ARG A 587 1.77 9.11 -6.13
C ARG A 587 0.36 8.96 -5.55
N ARG A 588 0.14 9.39 -4.31
CA ARG A 588 -1.21 9.39 -3.72
C ARG A 588 -2.11 10.32 -4.54
N PRO A 589 -3.40 10.02 -4.74
CA PRO A 589 -4.34 10.97 -5.32
C PRO A 589 -4.30 12.33 -4.60
N LEU A 590 -4.45 13.43 -5.34
CA LEU A 590 -4.39 14.79 -4.78
C LEU A 590 -5.34 14.99 -3.59
N ILE A 591 -6.49 14.31 -3.60
CA ILE A 591 -7.46 14.37 -2.50
C ILE A 591 -6.91 13.78 -1.21
N ILE A 592 -6.11 12.71 -1.27
CA ILE A 592 -5.48 12.09 -0.10
C ILE A 592 -4.28 12.94 0.34
N GLN A 593 -3.53 13.49 -0.61
CA GLN A 593 -2.42 14.40 -0.32
C GLN A 593 -2.90 15.68 0.38
N SER A 594 -4.08 16.19 0.04
CA SER A 594 -4.59 17.46 0.58
C SER A 594 -5.12 17.37 2.02
N ILE A 595 -5.51 16.19 2.51
CA ILE A 595 -6.16 16.02 3.83
C ILE A 595 -5.35 16.58 5.01
N PRO A 596 -4.02 16.36 5.13
CA PRO A 596 -3.21 16.99 6.17
C PRO A 596 -3.19 18.52 6.07
N TYR A 597 -3.21 19.08 4.86
CA TYR A 597 -3.28 20.52 4.63
C TYR A 597 -4.65 21.09 4.98
N ILE A 598 -5.73 20.36 4.69
CA ILE A 598 -7.10 20.71 5.10
C ILE A 598 -7.21 20.68 6.63
N LEU A 599 -6.62 19.69 7.30
CA LEU A 599 -6.54 19.65 8.76
C LEU A 599 -5.79 20.85 9.33
N ALA A 600 -4.63 21.18 8.77
CA ALA A 600 -3.84 22.34 9.19
C ALA A 600 -4.61 23.65 8.98
N ALA A 601 -5.28 23.81 7.83
CA ALA A 601 -6.15 24.95 7.56
C ALA A 601 -7.33 25.02 8.53
N GLY A 602 -7.98 23.89 8.83
CA GLY A 602 -9.08 23.83 9.79
C GLY A 602 -8.66 24.24 11.21
N LEU A 603 -7.52 23.74 11.68
CA LEU A 603 -6.93 24.15 12.96
C LEU A 603 -6.57 25.63 12.98
N PHE A 604 -6.01 26.15 11.88
CA PHE A 604 -5.72 27.57 11.73
C PHE A 604 -6.98 28.43 11.78
N MET A 605 -8.05 28.04 11.07
CA MET A 605 -9.32 28.77 11.09
C MET A 605 -9.96 28.75 12.48
N ILE A 606 -9.88 27.64 13.22
CA ILE A 606 -10.33 27.57 14.61
C ILE A 606 -9.52 28.54 15.49
N PHE A 607 -8.20 28.53 15.36
CA PHE A 607 -7.31 29.40 16.13
C PHE A 607 -7.58 30.88 15.86
N VAL A 608 -7.67 31.28 14.59
CA VAL A 608 -8.03 32.66 14.19
C VAL A 608 -9.39 33.03 14.75
N SER A 609 -10.38 32.14 14.69
CA SER A 609 -11.73 32.41 15.20
C SER A 609 -11.78 32.61 16.71
N ILE A 610 -10.92 31.93 17.47
CA ILE A 610 -10.79 32.11 18.92
C ILE A 610 -10.11 33.44 19.27
N LEU A 611 -9.13 33.87 18.47
CA LEU A 611 -8.35 35.09 18.72
C LEU A 611 -8.97 36.37 18.15
N THR A 612 -9.92 36.26 17.22
CA THR A 612 -10.58 37.43 16.62
C THR A 612 -11.46 38.13 17.66
N ARG A 613 -11.15 39.39 17.97
CA ARG A 613 -11.95 40.21 18.88
C ARG A 613 -13.28 40.60 18.23
N ARG A 614 -14.38 40.30 18.91
CA ARG A 614 -15.74 40.63 18.49
C ARG A 614 -16.11 42.05 18.92
N LEU A 615 -16.79 42.80 18.04
CA LEU A 615 -17.42 44.09 18.38
C LEU A 615 -18.63 43.87 19.30
N PRO A 616 -18.88 44.72 20.31
CA PRO A 616 -19.91 44.50 21.34
C PRO A 616 -21.30 44.13 20.81
N ASP A 617 -21.72 44.71 19.69
CA ASP A 617 -23.10 44.63 19.16
C ASP A 617 -23.32 43.58 18.04
N SER A 618 -22.29 42.86 17.63
CA SER A 618 -22.35 41.92 16.48
C SER A 618 -22.94 40.55 16.86
N ALA A 619 -23.68 39.81 16.02
CA ALA A 619 -24.25 38.50 16.43
C ALA A 619 -23.18 37.41 16.73
N VAL A 620 -23.37 36.60 17.79
CA VAL A 620 -22.42 35.53 18.20
C VAL A 620 -22.49 34.28 17.30
N TRP A 621 -23.67 34.01 16.75
CA TRP A 621 -23.99 32.74 16.08
C TRP A 621 -23.14 32.43 14.84
N PRO A 622 -22.82 33.37 13.94
CA PRO A 622 -21.99 33.09 12.76
C PRO A 622 -20.60 32.55 13.11
N ILE A 623 -19.93 33.15 14.10
CA ILE A 623 -18.60 32.69 14.55
C ILE A 623 -18.70 31.31 15.18
N ARG A 624 -19.76 31.03 15.96
CA ARG A 624 -19.97 29.70 16.57
C ARG A 624 -20.24 28.62 15.53
N ILE A 625 -21.07 28.90 14.53
CA ILE A 625 -21.36 27.98 13.43
C ILE A 625 -20.10 27.73 12.60
N PHE A 626 -19.33 28.79 12.33
CA PHE A 626 -18.06 28.70 11.62
C PHE A 626 -17.02 27.85 12.36
N VAL A 627 -16.86 28.08 13.67
CA VAL A 627 -15.98 27.26 14.53
C VAL A 627 -16.46 25.82 14.57
N PHE A 628 -17.78 25.58 14.73
CA PHE A 628 -18.35 24.24 14.75
C PHE A 628 -18.08 23.49 13.43
N PHE A 629 -18.31 24.14 12.29
CA PHE A 629 -17.99 23.60 10.97
C PHE A 629 -16.52 23.17 10.87
N TRP A 630 -15.58 24.05 11.23
CA TRP A 630 -14.16 23.72 11.16
C TRP A 630 -13.73 22.67 12.18
N ILE A 631 -14.39 22.57 13.35
CA ILE A 631 -14.20 21.46 14.30
C ILE A 631 -14.62 20.14 13.66
N VAL A 632 -15.79 20.08 13.04
CA VAL A 632 -16.28 18.87 12.36
C VAL A 632 -15.35 18.46 11.23
N VAL A 633 -14.94 19.41 10.37
CA VAL A 633 -13.99 19.16 9.27
C VAL A 633 -12.65 18.68 9.79
N SER A 634 -12.09 19.33 10.82
CA SER A 634 -10.81 18.94 11.43
C SER A 634 -10.91 17.56 12.09
N ALA A 635 -12.01 17.26 12.77
CA ALA A 635 -12.25 15.95 13.39
C ALA A 635 -12.36 14.84 12.33
N TRP A 636 -13.05 15.11 11.22
CA TRP A 636 -13.15 14.18 10.09
C TRP A 636 -11.78 13.94 9.45
N CYS A 637 -11.00 14.99 9.17
CA CYS A 637 -9.65 14.87 8.59
C CYS A 637 -8.72 14.10 9.52
N ALA A 638 -8.75 14.38 10.84
CA ALA A 638 -7.97 13.65 11.83
C ALA A 638 -8.37 12.18 11.86
N ARG A 639 -9.67 11.87 11.90
CA ARG A 639 -10.18 10.50 11.83
C ARG A 639 -9.73 9.78 10.55
N PHE A 640 -9.76 10.45 9.40
CA PHE A 640 -9.29 9.89 8.14
C PHE A 640 -7.80 9.55 8.18
N ILE A 641 -6.97 10.48 8.66
CA ILE A 641 -5.51 10.27 8.78
C ILE A 641 -5.21 9.06 9.70
N PHE A 642 -5.87 8.96 10.85
CA PHE A 642 -5.66 7.85 11.77
C PHE A 642 -6.23 6.52 11.26
N ALA A 643 -7.34 6.54 10.51
CA ALA A 643 -7.93 5.34 9.92
C ALA A 643 -7.05 4.79 8.79
N HIS A 644 -6.49 5.67 7.95
CA HIS A 644 -5.62 5.33 6.82
C HIS A 644 -4.15 5.63 7.11
N GLY A 645 -3.69 5.41 8.34
CA GLY A 645 -2.37 5.83 8.80
C GLY A 645 -1.19 5.30 7.98
N MET A 646 -1.33 4.11 7.38
CA MET A 646 -0.32 3.53 6.48
C MET A 646 0.01 4.44 5.28
N LEU A 647 -0.94 5.26 4.81
CA LEU A 647 -0.73 6.20 3.71
C LEU A 647 0.08 7.42 4.10
N TYR A 648 0.12 7.76 5.40
CA TYR A 648 0.72 9.00 5.92
C TYR A 648 2.05 8.77 6.64
N VAL A 649 2.41 7.51 6.90
CA VAL A 649 3.77 7.15 7.32
C VAL A 649 4.74 7.40 6.16
N ASN A 650 5.85 8.06 6.43
CA ASN A 650 6.91 8.29 5.46
C ASN A 650 7.80 7.04 5.39
N TRP A 651 7.39 6.08 4.57
CA TRP A 651 8.12 4.83 4.34
C TRP A 651 9.45 5.08 3.60
N PRO A 652 10.50 4.27 3.85
CA PRO A 652 11.70 4.27 3.01
C PRO A 652 11.30 3.98 1.56
N LYS A 653 11.82 4.72 0.60
CA LYS A 653 11.39 4.59 -0.82
C LYS A 653 12.29 3.66 -1.63
N LEU A 654 13.51 3.41 -1.18
CA LEU A 654 14.48 2.59 -1.90
C LEU A 654 14.24 1.10 -1.64
N ASN A 655 14.33 0.69 -0.37
CA ASN A 655 14.07 -0.67 0.07
C ASN A 655 12.84 -0.69 1.00
N THR A 656 11.65 -0.67 0.40
CA THR A 656 10.38 -0.74 1.16
C THR A 656 10.21 -2.11 1.83
N PRO A 657 9.96 -2.20 3.15
CA PRO A 657 9.59 -3.46 3.79
C PRO A 657 8.28 -4.00 3.18
N THR A 658 8.20 -5.32 2.97
CA THR A 658 7.03 -5.98 2.35
C THR A 658 5.72 -5.63 3.03
N ALA A 659 5.68 -5.74 4.37
CA ALA A 659 4.50 -5.39 5.16
C ALA A 659 4.09 -3.91 5.04
N GLY A 660 5.05 -3.02 4.78
CA GLY A 660 4.79 -1.61 4.49
C GLY A 660 4.16 -1.43 3.11
N SER A 661 4.68 -2.12 2.09
CA SER A 661 4.16 -2.07 0.72
C SER A 661 2.73 -2.62 0.60
N GLU A 662 2.46 -3.80 1.17
CA GLU A 662 1.13 -4.43 1.16
C GLU A 662 0.12 -3.58 1.92
N GLY A 663 0.46 -3.16 3.14
CA GLY A 663 -0.44 -2.34 3.94
C GLY A 663 -0.68 -0.93 3.39
N TYR A 664 0.28 -0.37 2.65
CA TYR A 664 0.07 0.87 1.88
C TYR A 664 -0.95 0.66 0.76
N GLN A 665 -0.82 -0.41 -0.04
CA GLN A 665 -1.75 -0.73 -1.11
C GLN A 665 -3.16 -1.02 -0.56
N ASP A 666 -3.27 -1.81 0.50
CA ASP A 666 -4.55 -2.08 1.17
C ASP A 666 -5.22 -0.81 1.69
N ALA A 667 -4.44 0.09 2.31
CA ALA A 667 -4.95 1.36 2.80
C ALA A 667 -5.36 2.30 1.66
N LEU A 668 -4.66 2.25 0.53
CA LEU A 668 -4.97 2.99 -0.68
C LEU A 668 -6.26 2.48 -1.31
N ILE A 669 -6.43 1.16 -1.45
CA ILE A 669 -7.66 0.53 -1.93
C ILE A 669 -8.83 0.91 -1.02
N LYS A 670 -8.68 0.84 0.30
CA LYS A 670 -9.71 1.24 1.27
C LYS A 670 -10.02 2.74 1.27
N ALA A 671 -9.02 3.59 0.99
CA ALA A 671 -9.22 5.02 0.86
C ALA A 671 -9.87 5.39 -0.49
N ARG A 672 -9.60 4.60 -1.54
CA ARG A 672 -10.17 4.74 -2.89
C ARG A 672 -11.56 4.14 -3.00
N SER A 673 -11.92 3.16 -2.16
CA SER A 673 -13.24 2.51 -2.18
C SER A 673 -14.40 3.41 -1.71
N ASP A 674 -14.27 4.74 -1.80
CA ASP A 674 -15.39 5.67 -1.64
C ASP A 674 -16.30 5.56 -2.88
N PRO A 675 -17.53 5.06 -2.73
CA PRO A 675 -18.48 4.91 -3.83
C PRO A 675 -18.77 6.23 -4.55
N ILE A 676 -18.71 7.36 -3.84
CA ILE A 676 -19.00 8.69 -4.38
C ILE A 676 -17.89 9.10 -5.36
N ALA A 677 -16.63 8.80 -5.03
CA ALA A 677 -15.49 9.10 -5.90
C ALA A 677 -15.56 8.29 -7.21
N ALA A 678 -15.93 7.00 -7.12
CA ALA A 678 -16.09 6.14 -8.31
C ALA A 678 -17.19 6.66 -9.25
N ILE A 679 -18.35 7.06 -8.71
CA ILE A 679 -19.46 7.60 -9.52
C ILE A 679 -19.09 8.95 -10.14
N SER A 680 -18.41 9.83 -9.39
CA SER A 680 -17.93 11.12 -9.91
C SER A 680 -16.93 10.94 -11.06
N ALA A 681 -15.97 10.03 -10.89
CA ALA A 681 -15.00 9.69 -11.93
C ALA A 681 -15.64 8.98 -13.13
N LEU A 682 -16.65 8.13 -12.91
CA LEU A 682 -17.40 7.51 -14.00
C LEU A 682 -18.17 8.55 -14.82
N ASN A 683 -18.79 9.53 -14.17
CA ASN A 683 -19.55 10.59 -14.83
C ASN A 683 -18.67 11.55 -15.65
N SER A 684 -17.39 11.71 -15.31
CA SER A 684 -16.46 12.49 -16.13
C SER A 684 -16.15 11.85 -17.49
N LEU A 685 -16.46 10.56 -17.68
CA LEU A 685 -16.32 9.83 -18.94
C LEU A 685 -17.53 10.02 -19.89
N GLN A 686 -18.55 10.80 -19.50
CA GLN A 686 -19.68 11.12 -20.37
C GLN A 686 -19.29 12.20 -21.40
N THR A 687 -19.62 11.96 -22.68
CA THR A 687 -19.45 12.95 -23.75
C THR A 687 -20.55 14.02 -23.68
N ASN A 688 -20.16 15.29 -23.72
CA ASN A 688 -21.09 16.43 -23.70
C ASN A 688 -21.94 16.52 -24.97
N PHE A 689 -23.16 17.07 -24.84
CA PHE A 689 -24.10 17.32 -25.95
C PHE A 689 -23.48 17.99 -27.19
N ALA A 690 -22.58 18.94 -27.01
CA ALA A 690 -21.90 19.65 -28.11
C ALA A 690 -21.00 18.71 -28.96
N VAL A 691 -20.31 17.77 -28.32
CA VAL A 691 -19.43 16.79 -29.00
C VAL A 691 -20.27 15.78 -29.78
N ILE A 692 -21.43 15.36 -29.24
CA ILE A 692 -22.37 14.44 -29.91
C ILE A 692 -22.89 15.04 -31.24
N GLN A 693 -23.09 16.37 -31.30
CA GLN A 693 -23.51 17.03 -32.55
C GLN A 693 -22.41 17.06 -33.61
N GLU A 694 -21.14 17.20 -33.23
CA GLU A 694 -20.00 17.20 -34.16
C GLU A 694 -19.67 15.79 -34.70
N VAL A 695 -19.80 14.77 -33.85
CA VAL A 695 -19.55 13.34 -34.14
C VAL A 695 -20.48 12.78 -35.24
N ASN A 696 -21.67 13.34 -35.43
CA ASN A 696 -22.62 12.90 -36.46
C ASN A 696 -22.14 13.12 -37.92
N ARG A 697 -21.01 13.82 -38.15
CA ARG A 697 -20.50 14.12 -39.50
C ARG A 697 -19.60 13.03 -40.11
N ASP A 698 -19.02 12.11 -39.33
CA ASP A 698 -18.08 11.08 -39.82
C ASP A 698 -18.43 9.65 -39.36
N ARG A 699 -19.68 9.24 -39.62
CA ARG A 699 -20.34 8.03 -39.10
C ARG A 699 -19.66 6.69 -39.47
N ARG A 700 -19.12 6.58 -40.69
CA ARG A 700 -18.65 5.30 -41.24
C ARG A 700 -17.26 4.91 -40.73
N SER A 701 -16.39 5.88 -40.45
CA SER A 701 -15.02 5.64 -39.99
C SER A 701 -14.97 5.18 -38.52
N MET A 702 -15.81 5.74 -37.65
CA MET A 702 -15.86 5.40 -36.22
C MET A 702 -16.42 4.01 -35.94
N ASN A 703 -17.48 3.59 -36.64
CA ASN A 703 -18.08 2.27 -36.46
C ASN A 703 -17.09 1.14 -36.75
N LEU A 704 -16.25 1.29 -37.79
CA LEU A 704 -15.22 0.31 -38.15
C LEU A 704 -14.08 0.20 -37.13
N ARG A 705 -13.80 1.27 -36.38
CA ARG A 705 -12.76 1.28 -35.33
C ARG A 705 -13.27 0.78 -33.98
N SER A 706 -14.59 0.65 -33.78
CA SER A 706 -15.17 0.37 -32.47
C SER A 706 -14.69 -0.95 -31.85
N ILE A 707 -14.73 -2.05 -32.62
CA ILE A 707 -14.30 -3.36 -32.14
C ILE A 707 -12.78 -3.43 -31.91
N PRO A 708 -11.92 -3.02 -32.88
CA PRO A 708 -10.47 -2.95 -32.67
C PRO A 708 -10.07 -2.14 -31.43
N GLU A 709 -10.68 -0.97 -31.22
CA GLU A 709 -10.42 -0.16 -30.03
C GLU A 709 -10.85 -0.88 -28.75
N THR A 710 -12.00 -1.55 -28.74
CA THR A 710 -12.45 -2.29 -27.55
C THR A 710 -11.52 -3.46 -27.23
N ILE A 711 -10.98 -4.15 -28.24
CA ILE A 711 -9.96 -5.19 -28.06
C ILE A 711 -8.69 -4.60 -27.45
N GLU A 712 -8.26 -3.42 -27.91
CA GLU A 712 -7.12 -2.72 -27.32
C GLU A 712 -7.38 -2.32 -25.87
N TRP A 713 -8.57 -1.80 -25.55
CA TRP A 713 -8.93 -1.49 -24.17
C TRP A 713 -8.97 -2.73 -23.27
N LEU A 714 -9.46 -3.85 -23.79
CA LEU A 714 -9.45 -5.14 -23.09
C LEU A 714 -8.01 -5.59 -22.81
N ARG A 715 -7.11 -5.43 -23.79
CA ARG A 715 -5.66 -5.70 -23.65
C ARG A 715 -5.02 -4.82 -22.58
N ARG A 716 -5.33 -3.51 -22.55
CA ARG A 716 -4.81 -2.56 -21.56
C ARG A 716 -5.21 -2.92 -20.13
N ILE A 717 -6.37 -3.56 -19.93
CA ILE A 717 -6.79 -4.04 -18.59
C ILE A 717 -6.34 -5.48 -18.28
N GLY A 718 -5.50 -6.06 -19.14
CA GLY A 718 -4.83 -7.35 -18.91
C GLY A 718 -5.58 -8.59 -19.42
N TYR A 719 -6.55 -8.43 -20.32
CA TYR A 719 -7.32 -9.55 -20.89
C TYR A 719 -7.24 -9.58 -22.42
N LYS A 720 -7.43 -10.76 -23.00
CA LYS A 720 -7.67 -10.94 -24.44
C LYS A 720 -9.10 -11.45 -24.68
N PRO A 721 -9.69 -11.24 -25.88
CA PRO A 721 -11.05 -11.71 -26.18
C PRO A 721 -11.32 -13.18 -25.83
N SER A 722 -10.37 -14.07 -26.12
CA SER A 722 -10.48 -15.50 -25.78
C SER A 722 -10.58 -15.79 -24.28
N ASP A 723 -10.17 -14.86 -23.41
CA ASP A 723 -10.32 -15.04 -21.96
C ASP A 723 -11.79 -14.98 -21.53
N LEU A 724 -12.63 -14.27 -22.31
CA LEU A 724 -14.07 -14.14 -22.04
C LEU A 724 -14.83 -15.45 -22.26
N ASP A 725 -14.29 -16.38 -23.07
CA ASP A 725 -14.90 -17.67 -23.34
C ASP A 725 -15.12 -18.50 -22.06
N ARG A 726 -14.30 -18.27 -21.01
CA ARG A 726 -14.46 -18.93 -19.70
C ARG A 726 -15.76 -18.58 -18.98
N LEU A 727 -16.40 -17.48 -19.37
CA LEU A 727 -17.62 -16.97 -18.75
C LEU A 727 -18.88 -17.66 -19.29
N ASN A 728 -18.78 -18.52 -20.31
CA ASN A 728 -19.90 -19.17 -21.00
C ASN A 728 -21.04 -18.17 -21.28
N ILE A 729 -20.88 -17.37 -22.33
CA ILE A 729 -21.70 -16.17 -22.51
C ILE A 729 -22.98 -16.45 -23.32
N VAL A 730 -24.13 -15.97 -22.84
CA VAL A 730 -25.34 -15.74 -23.63
C VAL A 730 -25.32 -14.29 -24.11
N HIS A 731 -25.33 -14.07 -25.43
CA HIS A 731 -25.25 -12.72 -25.99
C HIS A 731 -26.61 -12.29 -26.56
N VAL A 732 -27.16 -11.17 -26.07
CA VAL A 732 -28.52 -10.73 -26.40
C VAL A 732 -28.50 -9.38 -27.11
N ALA A 733 -29.09 -9.32 -28.31
CA ALA A 733 -29.30 -8.10 -29.09
C ALA A 733 -30.79 -7.91 -29.43
N GLY A 734 -31.15 -6.74 -29.93
CA GLY A 734 -32.53 -6.43 -30.32
C GLY A 734 -32.93 -4.97 -30.07
N THR A 735 -34.14 -4.59 -30.48
CA THR A 735 -34.67 -3.24 -30.22
C THR A 735 -35.46 -3.24 -28.92
N LYS A 736 -36.46 -4.12 -28.79
CA LYS A 736 -37.34 -4.22 -27.62
C LYS A 736 -37.23 -5.60 -26.98
N GLY A 737 -37.34 -5.67 -25.65
CA GLY A 737 -37.30 -6.94 -24.91
C GLY A 737 -35.91 -7.47 -24.56
N LYS A 738 -34.81 -6.78 -24.91
CA LYS A 738 -33.42 -7.18 -24.57
C LYS A 738 -33.24 -7.43 -23.06
N GLY A 739 -33.32 -6.37 -22.25
CA GLY A 739 -33.20 -6.50 -20.79
C GLY A 739 -34.18 -7.50 -20.15
N SER A 740 -35.42 -7.59 -20.65
CA SER A 740 -36.40 -8.57 -20.17
C SER A 740 -35.99 -10.01 -20.48
N THR A 741 -35.55 -10.28 -21.72
CA THR A 741 -35.04 -11.58 -22.15
C THR A 741 -33.78 -11.96 -21.36
N SER A 742 -32.84 -11.03 -21.19
CA SER A 742 -31.64 -11.24 -20.38
C SER A 742 -31.96 -11.56 -18.92
N ALA A 743 -32.94 -10.86 -18.33
CA ALA A 743 -33.40 -11.13 -16.96
C ALA A 743 -34.06 -12.51 -16.83
N PHE A 744 -34.89 -12.92 -17.79
CA PHE A 744 -35.48 -14.26 -17.81
C PHE A 744 -34.41 -15.35 -17.95
N VAL A 745 -33.46 -15.22 -18.90
CA VAL A 745 -32.37 -16.18 -19.07
C VAL A 745 -31.55 -16.29 -17.79
N SER A 746 -31.10 -15.16 -17.22
CA SER A 746 -30.32 -15.14 -15.98
C SER A 746 -31.07 -15.81 -14.82
N SER A 747 -32.37 -15.54 -14.68
CA SER A 747 -33.22 -16.14 -13.65
C SER A 747 -33.39 -17.66 -13.80
N ILE A 748 -33.54 -18.14 -15.03
CA ILE A 748 -33.57 -19.59 -15.34
C ILE A 748 -32.23 -20.23 -15.01
N LEU A 749 -31.10 -19.65 -15.48
CA LEU A 749 -29.76 -20.18 -15.20
C LEU A 749 -29.44 -20.19 -13.70
N SER A 750 -29.94 -19.22 -12.93
CA SER A 750 -29.79 -19.20 -11.47
C SER A 750 -30.43 -20.42 -10.78
N GLN A 751 -31.44 -21.06 -11.38
CA GLN A 751 -32.03 -22.30 -10.84
C GLN A 751 -31.08 -23.51 -10.92
N TYR A 752 -30.02 -23.41 -11.74
CA TYR A 752 -28.99 -24.44 -11.91
C TYR A 752 -27.73 -24.18 -11.06
N THR A 753 -27.76 -23.18 -10.17
CA THR A 753 -26.65 -22.88 -9.26
C THR A 753 -26.60 -23.83 -8.07
N VAL A 754 -25.40 -24.03 -7.53
CA VAL A 754 -25.16 -24.88 -6.33
C VAL A 754 -26.01 -24.45 -5.13
N SER A 755 -26.24 -23.15 -4.97
CA SER A 755 -26.98 -22.58 -3.85
C SER A 755 -28.49 -22.87 -3.91
N GLN A 756 -29.06 -22.99 -5.11
CA GLN A 756 -30.50 -23.20 -5.30
C GLN A 756 -30.90 -24.65 -5.57
N SER A 757 -29.95 -25.51 -5.92
CA SER A 757 -30.20 -26.93 -6.19
C SER A 757 -29.13 -27.84 -5.52
N PRO A 758 -29.16 -28.00 -4.18
CA PRO A 758 -28.22 -28.86 -3.46
C PRO A 758 -28.39 -30.36 -3.77
N GLU A 759 -29.53 -30.76 -4.34
CA GLU A 759 -29.90 -32.14 -4.67
C GLU A 759 -29.27 -32.68 -5.98
N LEU A 760 -28.55 -31.87 -6.76
CA LEU A 760 -27.86 -32.38 -7.96
C LEU A 760 -26.75 -33.38 -7.58
N GLU A 761 -26.79 -34.57 -8.20
CA GLU A 761 -25.77 -35.63 -8.09
C GLU A 761 -24.34 -35.08 -8.24
N SER A 762 -23.37 -35.73 -7.57
CA SER A 762 -21.97 -35.27 -7.56
C SER A 762 -21.25 -35.41 -8.91
N SER A 763 -21.89 -36.03 -9.90
CA SER A 763 -21.36 -36.35 -11.24
C SER A 763 -21.70 -35.31 -12.31
N SER A 764 -22.69 -34.43 -12.09
CA SER A 764 -23.13 -33.42 -13.06
C SER A 764 -22.33 -32.13 -12.94
N ARG A 765 -21.99 -31.50 -14.08
CA ARG A 765 -21.36 -30.17 -14.12
C ARG A 765 -22.30 -29.14 -13.47
N LYS A 766 -21.78 -28.23 -12.64
CA LYS A 766 -22.58 -27.25 -11.88
C LYS A 766 -22.17 -25.82 -12.22
N ILE A 767 -23.14 -24.90 -12.23
CA ILE A 767 -22.89 -23.45 -12.29
C ILE A 767 -22.66 -22.97 -10.86
N THR A 768 -21.61 -22.19 -10.64
CA THR A 768 -21.32 -21.57 -9.34
C THR A 768 -21.94 -20.19 -9.20
N LYS A 769 -21.82 -19.34 -10.23
CA LYS A 769 -22.33 -17.96 -10.21
C LYS A 769 -22.81 -17.52 -11.59
N VAL A 770 -23.94 -16.81 -11.63
CA VAL A 770 -24.50 -16.26 -12.88
C VAL A 770 -24.30 -14.74 -12.92
N GLY A 771 -23.58 -14.25 -13.92
CA GLY A 771 -23.45 -12.83 -14.23
C GLY A 771 -24.58 -12.32 -15.13
N LEU A 772 -25.09 -11.12 -14.87
CA LEU A 772 -26.05 -10.45 -15.75
C LEU A 772 -25.61 -9.01 -15.99
N TYR A 773 -25.33 -8.68 -17.26
CA TYR A 773 -24.98 -7.34 -17.72
C TYR A 773 -26.14 -6.74 -18.51
N THR A 774 -26.71 -5.62 -18.03
CA THR A 774 -27.88 -4.95 -18.64
C THR A 774 -27.65 -3.47 -18.86
N SER A 775 -28.32 -2.89 -19.86
CA SER A 775 -28.26 -1.44 -20.10
C SER A 775 -29.56 -0.86 -20.70
N PRO A 776 -29.92 0.40 -20.36
CA PRO A 776 -29.32 1.24 -19.32
C PRO A 776 -29.70 0.80 -17.89
N HIS A 777 -29.10 1.40 -16.87
CA HIS A 777 -29.56 1.24 -15.48
C HIS A 777 -30.81 2.08 -15.23
N LEU A 778 -31.56 1.76 -14.17
CA LEU A 778 -32.75 2.49 -13.78
C LEU A 778 -32.45 3.53 -12.71
N ARG A 779 -31.79 3.16 -11.60
CA ARG A 779 -31.50 4.09 -10.49
C ARG A 779 -30.02 4.22 -10.18
N PHE A 780 -29.30 3.10 -10.18
CA PHE A 780 -27.88 3.05 -9.82
C PHE A 780 -27.03 2.46 -10.93
N ALA A 781 -25.84 3.00 -11.18
CA ALA A 781 -24.92 2.45 -12.19
C ALA A 781 -24.58 0.97 -11.94
N ARG A 782 -24.52 0.56 -10.68
CA ARG A 782 -24.29 -0.82 -10.23
C ARG A 782 -25.35 -1.83 -10.66
N GLU A 783 -26.57 -1.39 -11.00
CA GLU A 783 -27.63 -2.28 -11.50
C GLU A 783 -27.27 -2.94 -12.83
N ARG A 784 -26.34 -2.34 -13.59
CA ARG A 784 -25.88 -2.89 -14.86
C ARG A 784 -25.06 -4.15 -14.69
N ILE A 785 -24.45 -4.37 -13.53
CA ILE A 785 -23.56 -5.50 -13.27
C ILE A 785 -24.17 -6.26 -12.09
N LYS A 786 -24.79 -7.41 -12.37
CA LYS A 786 -25.38 -8.26 -11.34
C LYS A 786 -24.65 -9.60 -11.28
N ILE A 787 -24.59 -10.16 -10.07
CA ILE A 787 -24.17 -11.54 -9.81
C ILE A 787 -25.31 -12.20 -9.06
N ASP A 788 -25.77 -13.35 -9.55
CA ASP A 788 -26.91 -14.11 -9.04
C ASP A 788 -28.18 -13.25 -8.92
N ASN A 789 -28.42 -12.43 -9.96
CA ASN A 789 -29.52 -11.45 -10.07
C ASN A 789 -29.50 -10.32 -9.01
N VAL A 790 -28.43 -10.19 -8.23
CA VAL A 790 -28.24 -9.10 -7.27
C VAL A 790 -27.24 -8.07 -7.83
N PRO A 791 -27.57 -6.77 -7.87
CA PRO A 791 -26.61 -5.72 -8.21
C PRO A 791 -25.38 -5.74 -7.31
N LEU A 792 -24.23 -5.30 -7.83
CA LEU A 792 -23.04 -5.14 -6.99
C LEU A 792 -23.33 -4.24 -5.77
N SER A 793 -22.68 -4.55 -4.65
CA SER A 793 -22.59 -3.63 -3.51
C SER A 793 -21.76 -2.41 -3.90
N GLU A 794 -21.97 -1.30 -3.19
CA GLU A 794 -21.22 -0.05 -3.43
C GLU A 794 -19.70 -0.26 -3.29
N GLU A 795 -19.28 -1.03 -2.29
CA GLU A 795 -17.88 -1.40 -2.07
C GLU A 795 -17.28 -2.21 -3.24
N LYS A 796 -17.99 -3.24 -3.72
CA LYS A 796 -17.54 -4.05 -4.85
C LYS A 796 -17.50 -3.24 -6.14
N PHE A 797 -18.49 -2.37 -6.35
CA PHE A 797 -18.52 -1.47 -7.49
C PHE A 797 -17.31 -0.54 -7.48
N ALA A 798 -17.04 0.15 -6.36
CA ALA A 798 -15.89 1.05 -6.25
C ALA A 798 -14.56 0.30 -6.43
N LYS A 799 -14.43 -0.89 -5.83
CA LYS A 799 -13.25 -1.75 -6.00
C LYS A 799 -12.97 -2.05 -7.48
N TYR A 800 -13.92 -2.67 -8.18
CA TYR A 800 -13.71 -3.06 -9.58
C TYR A 800 -13.62 -1.86 -10.52
N PHE A 801 -14.26 -0.74 -10.17
CA PHE A 801 -14.09 0.51 -10.88
C PHE A 801 -12.64 0.98 -10.83
N PHE A 802 -12.04 1.09 -9.65
CA PHE A 802 -10.66 1.57 -9.52
C PHE A 802 -9.62 0.55 -9.99
N GLU A 803 -9.87 -0.76 -9.87
CA GLU A 803 -8.98 -1.77 -10.47
C GLU A 803 -8.87 -1.63 -12.00
N VAL A 804 -9.99 -1.37 -12.69
CA VAL A 804 -9.97 -1.08 -14.13
C VAL A 804 -9.31 0.28 -14.42
N TRP A 805 -9.63 1.30 -13.61
CA TRP A 805 -9.09 2.65 -13.75
C TRP A 805 -7.57 2.65 -13.67
N ASP A 806 -7.03 2.00 -12.63
CA ASP A 806 -5.59 1.92 -12.35
C ASP A 806 -4.86 1.15 -13.44
N ARG A 807 -5.44 0.07 -13.96
CA ARG A 807 -4.84 -0.69 -15.08
C ARG A 807 -4.77 0.13 -16.36
N LEU A 808 -5.80 0.93 -16.65
CA LEU A 808 -5.80 1.83 -17.81
C LEU A 808 -4.76 2.95 -17.65
N GLU A 809 -4.64 3.55 -16.45
CA GLU A 809 -3.62 4.56 -16.17
C GLU A 809 -2.19 3.99 -16.25
N GLU A 810 -1.98 2.77 -15.77
CA GLU A 810 -0.69 2.09 -15.90
C GLU A 810 -0.36 1.82 -17.37
N ALA A 811 -1.31 1.28 -18.13
CA ALA A 811 -1.10 1.02 -19.55
C ALA A 811 -0.79 2.29 -20.34
N ALA A 812 -1.46 3.41 -20.04
CA ALA A 812 -1.15 4.72 -20.62
C ALA A 812 0.28 5.16 -20.27
N ARG A 813 0.69 5.00 -19.01
CA ARG A 813 2.05 5.37 -18.57
C ARG A 813 3.12 4.54 -19.27
N VAL A 814 2.91 3.23 -19.40
CA VAL A 814 3.81 2.32 -20.12
C VAL A 814 3.91 2.69 -21.61
N ALA A 815 2.82 3.19 -22.19
CA ALA A 815 2.79 3.67 -23.57
C ALA A 815 3.39 5.09 -23.75
N GLY A 816 3.81 5.77 -22.68
CA GLY A 816 4.30 7.15 -22.72
C GLY A 816 3.19 8.20 -22.89
N GLU A 817 1.93 7.82 -22.68
CA GLU A 817 0.76 8.71 -22.72
C GLU A 817 0.55 9.37 -21.34
N ASN A 818 -0.06 10.57 -21.30
CA ASN A 818 -0.41 11.22 -20.04
C ASN A 818 -1.65 10.54 -19.42
N PRO A 819 -1.57 9.90 -18.23
CA PRO A 819 -2.71 9.21 -17.63
C PRO A 819 -3.90 10.12 -17.31
N SER A 820 -3.68 11.43 -17.18
CA SER A 820 -4.74 12.41 -16.94
C SER A 820 -5.49 12.84 -18.21
N ASP A 821 -5.01 12.42 -19.38
CA ASP A 821 -5.67 12.73 -20.66
C ASP A 821 -6.97 11.92 -20.79
N PRO A 822 -8.14 12.57 -21.04
CA PRO A 822 -9.41 11.88 -21.27
C PRO A 822 -9.38 10.79 -22.35
N HIS A 823 -8.47 10.89 -23.34
CA HIS A 823 -8.32 9.89 -24.41
C HIS A 823 -7.68 8.58 -23.95
N THR A 824 -7.06 8.54 -22.77
CA THR A 824 -6.46 7.32 -22.21
C THR A 824 -7.48 6.35 -21.60
N LYS A 825 -8.76 6.76 -21.55
CA LYS A 825 -9.85 5.96 -20.98
C LYS A 825 -11.00 5.88 -21.98
N PRO A 826 -11.69 4.73 -22.05
CA PRO A 826 -12.83 4.57 -22.93
C PRO A 826 -14.04 5.37 -22.42
N GLN A 827 -14.95 5.68 -23.33
CA GLN A 827 -16.22 6.34 -23.03
C GLN A 827 -17.08 5.53 -22.03
N TYR A 828 -17.95 6.23 -21.30
CA TYR A 828 -18.80 5.71 -20.21
C TYR A 828 -19.32 4.26 -20.40
N PHE A 829 -19.99 3.97 -21.52
CA PHE A 829 -20.60 2.66 -21.74
C PHE A 829 -19.55 1.55 -21.93
N ARG A 830 -18.51 1.84 -22.72
CA ARG A 830 -17.42 0.91 -23.00
C ARG A 830 -16.59 0.65 -21.74
N TYR A 831 -16.38 1.66 -20.89
CA TYR A 831 -15.77 1.49 -19.58
C TYR A 831 -16.56 0.50 -18.70
N LEU A 832 -17.87 0.67 -18.59
CA LEU A 832 -18.71 -0.24 -17.80
C LEU A 832 -18.76 -1.66 -18.36
N THR A 833 -18.62 -1.82 -19.68
CA THR A 833 -18.53 -3.15 -20.31
C THR A 833 -17.23 -3.86 -19.90
N LEU A 834 -16.10 -3.14 -19.94
CA LEU A 834 -14.80 -3.66 -19.48
C LEU A 834 -14.83 -4.00 -17.98
N MET A 835 -15.45 -3.12 -17.18
CA MET A 835 -15.66 -3.35 -15.76
C MET A 835 -16.50 -4.60 -15.51
N ALA A 836 -17.58 -4.82 -16.26
CA ALA A 836 -18.39 -6.04 -16.13
C ALA A 836 -17.58 -7.31 -16.40
N PHE A 837 -16.82 -7.34 -17.50
CA PHE A 837 -15.94 -8.48 -17.81
C PHE A 837 -14.89 -8.71 -16.72
N HIS A 838 -14.23 -7.63 -16.26
CA HIS A 838 -13.26 -7.71 -15.18
C HIS A 838 -13.88 -8.24 -13.88
N THR A 839 -15.04 -7.71 -13.49
CA THR A 839 -15.79 -8.17 -12.31
C THR A 839 -16.13 -9.65 -12.41
N TYR A 840 -16.67 -10.11 -13.54
CA TYR A 840 -17.07 -11.52 -13.72
C TYR A 840 -15.87 -12.47 -13.66
N ILE A 841 -14.75 -12.11 -14.28
CA ILE A 841 -13.52 -12.90 -14.20
C ILE A 841 -12.98 -12.91 -12.77
N SER A 842 -12.93 -11.76 -12.09
CA SER A 842 -12.42 -11.63 -10.72
C SER A 842 -13.28 -12.33 -9.67
N GLU A 843 -14.60 -12.39 -9.88
CA GLU A 843 -15.53 -13.07 -8.98
C GLU A 843 -15.71 -14.57 -9.29
N GLY A 844 -15.09 -15.07 -10.35
CA GLY A 844 -15.19 -16.47 -10.77
C GLY A 844 -16.57 -16.84 -11.32
N VAL A 845 -17.20 -15.95 -12.08
CA VAL A 845 -18.46 -16.22 -12.79
C VAL A 845 -18.20 -17.22 -13.92
N ASP A 846 -19.05 -18.25 -14.00
CA ASP A 846 -18.94 -19.33 -14.96
C ASP A 846 -20.13 -19.42 -15.94
N ALA A 847 -21.15 -18.57 -15.78
CA ALA A 847 -22.19 -18.32 -16.78
C ALA A 847 -22.55 -16.83 -16.79
N ALA A 848 -22.56 -16.17 -17.95
CA ALA A 848 -22.86 -14.74 -18.04
C ALA A 848 -23.86 -14.40 -19.15
N VAL A 849 -24.85 -13.57 -18.84
CA VAL A 849 -25.82 -13.05 -19.81
C VAL A 849 -25.49 -11.59 -20.11
N ILE A 850 -25.12 -11.29 -21.36
CA ILE A 850 -24.63 -9.97 -21.77
C ILE A 850 -25.61 -9.33 -22.76
N GLU A 851 -26.24 -8.24 -22.35
CA GLU A 851 -27.07 -7.39 -23.21
C GLU A 851 -26.21 -6.40 -24.01
N CYS A 852 -26.46 -6.30 -25.33
CA CYS A 852 -25.88 -5.25 -26.17
C CYS A 852 -26.44 -3.87 -25.82
N GLY A 853 -25.60 -2.83 -25.90
CA GLY A 853 -26.03 -1.44 -25.72
C GLY A 853 -26.80 -0.91 -26.93
N ILE A 854 -26.08 -0.57 -28.00
CA ILE A 854 -26.65 0.00 -29.22
C ILE A 854 -26.15 -0.80 -30.43
N GLY A 855 -27.08 -1.44 -31.14
CA GLY A 855 -26.77 -2.24 -32.33
C GLY A 855 -26.42 -3.69 -31.98
N GLY A 856 -25.30 -4.16 -32.52
CA GLY A 856 -24.78 -5.54 -32.41
C GLY A 856 -23.39 -5.64 -33.03
N GLU A 857 -23.25 -5.49 -34.35
CA GLU A 857 -22.00 -5.64 -35.12
C GLU A 857 -20.84 -4.82 -34.55
N TYR A 858 -21.08 -3.53 -34.29
CA TYR A 858 -20.07 -2.59 -33.78
C TYR A 858 -20.25 -2.26 -32.29
N ASP A 859 -21.12 -2.98 -31.59
CA ASP A 859 -21.33 -2.80 -30.15
C ASP A 859 -20.08 -3.32 -29.40
N CYS A 860 -19.64 -2.62 -28.34
CA CYS A 860 -18.42 -3.02 -27.63
C CYS A 860 -18.54 -4.38 -26.93
N THR A 861 -19.75 -4.89 -26.69
CA THR A 861 -19.93 -6.27 -26.20
C THR A 861 -19.58 -7.32 -27.26
N ASN A 862 -19.58 -6.96 -28.55
CA ASN A 862 -19.31 -7.90 -29.65
C ASN A 862 -17.82 -8.26 -29.83
N VAL A 863 -16.96 -7.88 -28.88
CA VAL A 863 -15.63 -8.48 -28.68
C VAL A 863 -15.70 -9.93 -28.21
N ILE A 864 -16.87 -10.41 -27.80
CA ILE A 864 -17.12 -11.82 -27.53
C ILE A 864 -16.94 -12.61 -28.83
N GLU A 865 -15.99 -13.55 -28.81
CA GLU A 865 -15.67 -14.39 -29.98
C GLU A 865 -16.54 -15.65 -30.04
N ARG A 866 -16.72 -16.34 -28.90
CA ARG A 866 -17.42 -17.63 -28.81
C ARG A 866 -18.52 -17.62 -27.74
N PRO A 867 -19.66 -16.95 -27.98
CA PRO A 867 -20.82 -17.11 -27.11
C PRO A 867 -21.33 -18.55 -27.18
N VAL A 868 -21.97 -19.03 -26.12
CA VAL A 868 -22.62 -20.35 -26.10
C VAL A 868 -23.88 -20.33 -26.98
N VAL A 869 -24.61 -19.22 -26.94
CA VAL A 869 -25.84 -18.99 -27.69
C VAL A 869 -26.07 -17.49 -27.88
N SER A 870 -26.62 -17.10 -29.03
CA SER A 870 -26.99 -15.72 -29.33
C SER A 870 -28.51 -15.58 -29.47
N ALA A 871 -29.10 -14.52 -28.91
CA ALA A 871 -30.54 -14.26 -28.97
C ALA A 871 -30.84 -12.86 -29.52
N ILE A 872 -31.77 -12.77 -30.48
CA ILE A 872 -32.20 -11.53 -31.11
C ILE A 872 -33.67 -11.29 -30.79
N THR A 873 -33.93 -10.32 -29.91
CA THR A 873 -35.29 -9.92 -29.53
C THR A 873 -35.96 -9.07 -30.61
N SER A 874 -37.21 -8.65 -30.39
CA SER A 874 -37.98 -7.90 -31.38
C SER A 874 -37.24 -6.68 -31.92
N LEU A 875 -37.24 -6.55 -33.24
CA LEU A 875 -36.58 -5.52 -34.02
C LEU A 875 -37.58 -4.44 -34.42
N GLY A 876 -37.16 -3.19 -34.27
CA GLY A 876 -37.97 -2.02 -34.60
C GLY A 876 -37.09 -0.80 -34.83
N ILE A 877 -37.65 0.22 -35.46
CA ILE A 877 -36.94 1.46 -35.80
C ILE A 877 -36.57 2.19 -34.52
N ASP A 878 -35.27 2.24 -34.24
CA ASP A 878 -34.71 2.87 -33.06
C ASP A 878 -33.26 3.27 -33.30
N HIS A 879 -32.80 4.36 -32.66
CA HIS A 879 -31.45 4.90 -32.83
C HIS A 879 -31.03 5.11 -34.30
N THR A 880 -31.92 5.70 -35.11
CA THR A 880 -31.74 5.86 -36.57
C THR A 880 -30.48 6.62 -36.96
N ALA A 881 -30.03 7.55 -36.12
CA ALA A 881 -28.76 8.27 -36.30
C ALA A 881 -27.53 7.33 -36.36
N LEU A 882 -27.56 6.21 -35.63
CA LEU A 882 -26.44 5.28 -35.49
C LEU A 882 -26.61 3.99 -36.32
N LEU A 883 -27.82 3.46 -36.41
CA LEU A 883 -28.08 2.10 -36.94
C LEU A 883 -28.64 2.07 -38.37
N GLY A 884 -29.07 3.21 -38.91
CA GLY A 884 -29.74 3.29 -40.21
C GLY A 884 -31.22 3.67 -40.10
N ASN A 885 -31.83 3.97 -41.24
CA ASN A 885 -33.22 4.46 -41.30
C ASN A 885 -34.22 3.34 -41.63
N THR A 886 -33.73 2.15 -41.95
CA THR A 886 -34.54 1.00 -42.39
C THR A 886 -34.45 -0.16 -41.40
N VAL A 887 -35.48 -1.02 -41.38
CA VAL A 887 -35.54 -2.19 -40.48
C VAL A 887 -34.49 -3.22 -40.89
N GLU A 888 -34.17 -3.31 -42.17
CA GLU A 888 -33.18 -4.21 -42.77
C GLU A 888 -31.75 -3.84 -42.32
N GLU A 889 -31.40 -2.54 -42.32
CA GLU A 889 -30.11 -2.06 -41.80
C GLU A 889 -29.98 -2.36 -40.30
N ILE A 890 -31.05 -2.14 -39.53
CA ILE A 890 -31.10 -2.43 -38.10
C ILE A 890 -30.96 -3.94 -37.84
N ALA A 891 -31.63 -4.77 -38.63
CA ALA A 891 -31.53 -6.22 -38.57
C ALA A 891 -30.12 -6.71 -38.90
N TRP A 892 -29.48 -6.14 -39.92
CA TRP A 892 -28.10 -6.45 -40.28
C TRP A 892 -27.15 -6.15 -39.12
N HIS A 893 -27.31 -4.95 -38.53
CA HIS A 893 -26.49 -4.50 -37.42
C HIS A 893 -26.68 -5.39 -36.18
N LYS A 894 -27.93 -5.70 -35.80
CA LYS A 894 -28.23 -6.52 -34.61
C LYS A 894 -27.93 -8.00 -34.82
N GLY A 895 -28.05 -8.50 -36.04
CA GLY A 895 -27.59 -9.82 -36.45
C GLY A 895 -26.07 -10.00 -36.40
N GLY A 896 -25.30 -8.93 -36.14
CA GLY A 896 -23.85 -8.99 -35.98
C GLY A 896 -23.33 -9.80 -34.79
N ILE A 897 -24.20 -10.11 -33.82
CA ILE A 897 -23.86 -10.99 -32.69
C ILE A 897 -23.96 -12.48 -33.04
N ILE A 898 -24.41 -12.83 -34.26
CA ILE A 898 -24.42 -14.20 -34.74
C ILE A 898 -22.98 -14.60 -35.07
N LYS A 899 -22.49 -15.67 -34.44
CA LYS A 899 -21.10 -16.13 -34.55
C LYS A 899 -21.03 -17.53 -35.20
N PRO A 900 -19.93 -17.87 -35.89
CA PRO A 900 -19.78 -19.18 -36.52
C PRO A 900 -19.84 -20.33 -35.52
N GLY A 901 -20.58 -21.40 -35.86
CA GLY A 901 -20.71 -22.60 -35.02
C GLY A 901 -21.55 -22.42 -33.75
N VAL A 902 -22.21 -21.27 -33.58
CA VAL A 902 -23.05 -20.93 -32.42
C VAL A 902 -24.51 -20.79 -32.88
N LYS A 903 -25.42 -21.54 -32.25
CA LYS A 903 -26.85 -21.48 -32.59
C LYS A 903 -27.43 -20.11 -32.19
N ALA A 904 -28.27 -19.56 -33.07
CA ALA A 904 -28.94 -18.28 -32.84
C ALA A 904 -30.45 -18.46 -32.78
N PHE A 905 -31.10 -17.72 -31.89
CA PHE A 905 -32.55 -17.66 -31.77
C PHE A 905 -33.04 -16.24 -32.02
N SER A 906 -34.21 -16.10 -32.63
CA SER A 906 -34.90 -14.81 -32.70
C SER A 906 -36.38 -14.95 -32.36
N SER A 907 -36.96 -13.92 -31.75
CA SER A 907 -38.42 -13.76 -31.74
C SER A 907 -38.93 -13.55 -33.17
N PRO A 908 -40.23 -13.79 -33.45
CA PRO A 908 -40.80 -13.50 -34.77
C PRO A 908 -40.60 -12.02 -35.14
N GLN A 909 -40.26 -11.74 -36.40
CA GLN A 909 -40.01 -10.40 -36.92
C GLN A 909 -40.83 -10.12 -38.18
N HIS A 910 -40.71 -8.90 -38.71
CA HIS A 910 -41.17 -8.60 -40.07
C HIS A 910 -40.37 -9.41 -41.09
N ALA A 911 -41.01 -9.88 -42.17
CA ALA A 911 -40.41 -10.77 -43.16
C ALA A 911 -39.06 -10.25 -43.71
N SER A 912 -38.95 -8.94 -43.96
CA SER A 912 -37.70 -8.35 -44.46
C SER A 912 -36.57 -8.34 -43.42
N ALA A 913 -36.89 -8.27 -42.13
CA ALA A 913 -35.90 -8.39 -41.05
C ALA A 913 -35.44 -9.85 -40.89
N GLU A 914 -36.38 -10.80 -40.93
CA GLU A 914 -36.07 -12.24 -40.84
C GLU A 914 -35.17 -12.70 -41.98
N GLU A 915 -35.43 -12.26 -43.22
CA GLU A 915 -34.59 -12.55 -44.37
C GLU A 915 -33.13 -12.11 -44.14
N VAL A 916 -32.93 -10.90 -43.61
CA VAL A 916 -31.60 -10.39 -43.27
C VAL A 916 -30.95 -11.24 -42.18
N LEU A 917 -31.67 -11.61 -41.11
CA LEU A 917 -31.11 -12.43 -40.05
C LEU A 917 -30.75 -13.85 -40.55
N HIS A 918 -31.57 -14.46 -41.40
CA HIS A 918 -31.27 -15.74 -42.03
C HIS A 918 -30.03 -15.65 -42.93
N LYS A 919 -29.91 -14.58 -43.72
CA LYS A 919 -28.72 -14.32 -44.53
C LYS A 919 -27.47 -14.18 -43.66
N ARG A 920 -27.55 -13.46 -42.53
CA ARG A 920 -26.43 -13.36 -41.56
C ARG A 920 -26.04 -14.72 -40.99
N ALA A 921 -27.03 -15.55 -40.64
CA ALA A 921 -26.76 -16.90 -40.14
C ALA A 921 -26.08 -17.78 -41.20
N GLN A 922 -26.50 -17.69 -42.46
CA GLN A 922 -25.87 -18.36 -43.60
C GLN A 922 -24.44 -17.88 -43.83
N GLU A 923 -24.20 -16.56 -43.82
CA GLU A 923 -22.86 -15.95 -43.93
C GLU A 923 -21.89 -16.45 -42.84
N LYS A 924 -22.41 -16.74 -41.65
CA LYS A 924 -21.65 -17.25 -40.51
C LYS A 924 -21.62 -18.78 -40.42
N GLY A 925 -22.28 -19.49 -41.32
CA GLY A 925 -22.33 -20.96 -41.33
C GLY A 925 -23.01 -21.53 -40.08
N THR A 926 -24.09 -20.91 -39.60
CA THR A 926 -24.84 -21.37 -38.43
C THR A 926 -26.35 -21.39 -38.66
N GLN A 927 -27.10 -22.00 -37.73
CA GLN A 927 -28.55 -22.09 -37.75
C GLN A 927 -29.18 -20.94 -36.97
N LEU A 928 -30.19 -20.30 -37.58
CA LEU A 928 -31.09 -19.37 -36.92
C LEU A 928 -32.47 -20.03 -36.79
N GLN A 929 -33.01 -20.07 -35.57
CA GLN A 929 -34.36 -20.56 -35.31
C GLN A 929 -35.26 -19.42 -34.84
N ILE A 930 -36.39 -19.24 -35.53
CA ILE A 930 -37.44 -18.31 -35.11
C ILE A 930 -38.30 -19.01 -34.05
N VAL A 931 -38.43 -18.39 -32.88
CA VAL A 931 -39.09 -18.97 -31.71
C VAL A 931 -40.48 -18.37 -31.55
N SER A 932 -41.51 -19.15 -31.89
CA SER A 932 -42.91 -18.77 -31.66
C SER A 932 -43.27 -18.77 -30.17
N ARG A 933 -44.39 -18.14 -29.83
CA ARG A 933 -44.92 -18.08 -28.45
C ARG A 933 -45.25 -19.50 -27.97
N HIS A 934 -44.72 -19.88 -26.80
CA HIS A 934 -44.98 -21.17 -26.19
C HIS A 934 -46.45 -21.31 -25.78
N PRO A 935 -47.12 -22.47 -25.96
CA PRO A 935 -48.53 -22.66 -25.62
C PRO A 935 -48.88 -22.37 -24.16
N GLU A 936 -48.00 -22.75 -23.22
CA GLU A 936 -48.19 -22.46 -21.78
C GLU A 936 -47.91 -21.00 -21.39
N LEU A 937 -47.31 -20.19 -22.27
CA LEU A 937 -46.97 -18.81 -22.00
C LEU A 937 -48.05 -17.87 -22.55
N ASN A 938 -49.20 -17.85 -21.89
CA ASN A 938 -50.32 -17.00 -22.28
C ASN A 938 -51.02 -16.33 -21.10
N SER A 939 -51.75 -15.24 -21.36
CA SER A 939 -52.42 -14.43 -20.34
C SER A 939 -53.51 -15.18 -19.54
N GLY A 940 -53.98 -16.35 -20.01
CA GLY A 940 -54.95 -17.20 -19.33
C GLY A 940 -54.36 -18.48 -18.71
N SER A 941 -53.04 -18.65 -18.73
CA SER A 941 -52.35 -19.83 -18.20
C SER A 941 -52.14 -19.75 -16.68
N GLU A 942 -51.91 -20.89 -16.03
CA GLU A 942 -51.55 -20.93 -14.60
C GLU A 942 -50.18 -20.29 -14.32
N LEU A 943 -49.27 -20.29 -15.29
CA LEU A 943 -47.91 -19.79 -15.15
C LEU A 943 -47.85 -18.26 -15.26
N LYS A 944 -47.70 -17.58 -14.12
CA LYS A 944 -47.57 -16.12 -14.07
C LYS A 944 -46.12 -15.67 -14.15
N LEU A 945 -45.77 -14.96 -15.22
CA LEU A 945 -44.43 -14.40 -15.38
C LEU A 945 -44.10 -13.38 -14.27
N GLY A 946 -42.82 -13.34 -13.88
CA GLY A 946 -42.30 -12.35 -12.94
C GLY A 946 -42.27 -10.92 -13.50
N LEU A 947 -42.41 -10.76 -14.83
CA LEU A 947 -42.56 -9.46 -15.51
C LEU A 947 -43.94 -9.39 -16.16
N ALA A 948 -44.65 -8.27 -15.99
CA ALA A 948 -46.00 -8.09 -16.52
C ALA A 948 -46.03 -7.55 -17.96
N GLY A 949 -47.16 -7.78 -18.65
CA GLY A 949 -47.43 -7.34 -20.03
C GLY A 949 -47.44 -8.49 -21.03
N ASP A 950 -48.38 -8.49 -22.00
CA ASP A 950 -48.55 -9.62 -22.93
C ASP A 950 -47.33 -9.86 -23.82
N PHE A 951 -46.64 -8.79 -24.22
CA PHE A 951 -45.40 -8.88 -25.01
C PHE A 951 -44.26 -9.62 -24.27
N GLN A 952 -44.33 -9.74 -22.93
CA GLN A 952 -43.32 -10.47 -22.16
C GLN A 952 -43.39 -11.98 -22.40
N TYR A 953 -44.53 -12.54 -22.82
CA TYR A 953 -44.63 -13.97 -23.14
C TYR A 953 -43.77 -14.36 -24.35
N THR A 954 -43.65 -13.47 -25.34
CA THR A 954 -42.72 -13.65 -26.47
C THR A 954 -41.27 -13.60 -26.00
N ASN A 955 -40.93 -12.63 -25.13
CA ASN A 955 -39.58 -12.53 -24.55
C ASN A 955 -39.23 -13.77 -23.69
N ALA A 956 -40.19 -14.27 -22.91
CA ALA A 956 -40.04 -15.46 -22.09
C ALA A 956 -39.88 -16.73 -22.94
N SER A 957 -40.58 -16.83 -24.07
CA SER A 957 -40.43 -17.96 -25.01
C SER A 957 -39.04 -17.98 -25.63
N LEU A 958 -38.53 -16.82 -26.07
CA LEU A 958 -37.17 -16.67 -26.58
C LEU A 958 -36.12 -16.98 -25.49
N ALA A 959 -36.34 -16.51 -24.26
CA ALA A 959 -35.47 -16.79 -23.13
C ALA A 959 -35.43 -18.28 -22.78
N ALA A 960 -36.57 -18.97 -22.82
CA ALA A 960 -36.65 -20.42 -22.58
C ALA A 960 -35.87 -21.21 -23.65
N ALA A 961 -36.06 -20.91 -24.94
CA ALA A 961 -35.29 -21.56 -26.01
C ALA A 961 -33.78 -21.30 -25.89
N THR A 962 -33.40 -20.06 -25.56
CA THR A 962 -32.00 -19.66 -25.37
C THR A 962 -31.36 -20.38 -24.18
N ALA A 963 -32.06 -20.45 -23.04
CA ALA A 963 -31.59 -21.13 -21.85
C ALA A 963 -31.53 -22.66 -22.06
N ALA A 964 -32.46 -23.24 -22.82
CA ALA A 964 -32.45 -24.67 -23.15
C ALA A 964 -31.20 -25.07 -23.94
N GLU A 965 -30.84 -24.29 -24.97
CA GLU A 965 -29.60 -24.51 -25.73
C GLU A 965 -28.37 -24.38 -24.83
N PHE A 966 -28.33 -23.37 -23.96
CA PHE A 966 -27.23 -23.15 -23.03
C PHE A 966 -27.01 -24.33 -22.07
N VAL A 967 -28.10 -24.78 -21.43
CA VAL A 967 -28.10 -25.88 -20.46
C VAL A 967 -27.68 -27.20 -21.13
N THR A 968 -28.17 -27.44 -22.34
CA THR A 968 -27.81 -28.63 -23.14
C THR A 968 -26.34 -28.60 -23.56
N ARG A 969 -25.85 -27.46 -24.09
CA ARG A 969 -24.44 -27.29 -24.53
C ARG A 969 -23.43 -27.48 -23.41
N LEU A 970 -23.77 -27.07 -22.19
CA LEU A 970 -22.89 -27.24 -21.02
C LEU A 970 -23.05 -28.60 -20.32
N GLY A 971 -23.98 -29.45 -20.79
CA GLY A 971 -24.24 -30.76 -20.19
C GLY A 971 -24.80 -30.67 -18.77
N LEU A 972 -25.62 -29.65 -18.49
CA LEU A 972 -26.23 -29.42 -17.18
C LEU A 972 -27.53 -30.23 -16.99
N GLU A 973 -28.33 -30.33 -18.04
CA GLU A 973 -29.56 -31.12 -18.13
C GLU A 973 -29.82 -31.42 -19.62
N ASP A 974 -30.26 -32.64 -19.95
CA ASP A 974 -30.56 -33.03 -21.32
C ASP A 974 -32.00 -32.62 -21.67
N ILE A 975 -32.14 -31.53 -22.42
CA ILE A 975 -33.43 -30.97 -22.80
C ILE A 975 -33.77 -31.40 -24.24
N PRO A 976 -34.90 -32.08 -24.47
CA PRO A 976 -35.30 -32.51 -25.82
C PRO A 976 -35.39 -31.35 -26.82
N SER A 977 -35.06 -31.60 -28.09
CA SER A 977 -35.10 -30.56 -29.14
C SER A 977 -36.52 -30.04 -29.44
N ASP A 978 -37.55 -30.84 -29.16
CA ASP A 978 -38.98 -30.51 -29.30
C ASP A 978 -39.57 -29.93 -27.99
N PHE A 979 -38.73 -29.55 -27.04
CA PHE A 979 -39.13 -29.04 -25.73
C PHE A 979 -40.08 -27.83 -25.80
N MET A 980 -39.99 -26.99 -26.84
CA MET A 980 -40.90 -25.84 -27.03
C MET A 980 -42.34 -26.23 -27.40
N GLU A 981 -42.61 -27.52 -27.67
CA GLU A 981 -43.93 -28.08 -27.93
C GLU A 981 -44.46 -28.90 -26.72
N ARG A 982 -43.67 -29.01 -25.65
CA ARG A 982 -43.96 -29.78 -24.43
C ARG A 982 -44.12 -28.85 -23.22
N PRO A 983 -44.65 -29.36 -22.10
CA PRO A 983 -44.69 -28.58 -20.85
C PRO A 983 -43.30 -28.09 -20.41
N LEU A 984 -43.18 -26.82 -19.98
CA LEU A 984 -41.90 -26.26 -19.51
C LEU A 984 -41.39 -27.01 -18.26
N PRO A 985 -40.09 -27.27 -18.05
CA PRO A 985 -39.58 -28.04 -16.94
C PRO A 985 -39.69 -27.18 -15.68
N PRO A 986 -39.79 -27.78 -14.49
CA PRO A 986 -40.05 -27.06 -13.25
C PRO A 986 -39.07 -25.91 -12.98
N LYS A 987 -37.78 -26.10 -13.29
CA LYS A 987 -36.74 -25.05 -13.13
C LYS A 987 -36.96 -23.85 -14.05
N PHE A 988 -37.44 -24.06 -15.28
CA PHE A 988 -37.72 -22.94 -16.18
C PHE A 988 -38.96 -22.18 -15.71
N ARG A 989 -40.02 -22.88 -15.28
CA ARG A 989 -41.22 -22.24 -14.72
C ARG A 989 -40.85 -21.33 -13.55
N LYS A 990 -40.13 -21.88 -12.57
CA LYS A 990 -39.65 -21.13 -11.41
C LYS A 990 -38.75 -19.96 -11.80
N GLY A 991 -37.84 -20.15 -12.77
CA GLY A 991 -37.00 -19.09 -13.31
C GLY A 991 -37.80 -17.94 -13.94
N LEU A 992 -38.83 -18.26 -14.72
CA LEU A 992 -39.72 -17.29 -15.36
C LEU A 992 -40.60 -16.53 -14.36
N GLU A 993 -41.08 -17.20 -13.30
CA GLU A 993 -41.87 -16.59 -12.21
C GLU A 993 -41.02 -15.68 -11.30
N SER A 994 -39.76 -16.05 -11.05
CA SER A 994 -38.85 -15.33 -10.16
C SER A 994 -38.09 -14.18 -10.81
N ALA A 995 -38.14 -14.05 -12.14
CA ALA A 995 -37.47 -12.97 -12.86
C ALA A 995 -37.95 -11.58 -12.40
N ARG A 996 -37.01 -10.64 -12.19
CA ARG A 996 -37.29 -9.26 -11.78
C ARG A 996 -36.47 -8.27 -12.59
N LEU A 997 -37.14 -7.22 -13.06
CA LEU A 997 -36.53 -6.10 -13.77
C LEU A 997 -37.35 -4.83 -13.51
N GLY A 998 -36.75 -3.84 -12.87
CA GLY A 998 -37.45 -2.59 -12.51
C GLY A 998 -37.85 -1.76 -13.73
N GLY A 999 -38.91 -0.97 -13.59
CA GLY A 999 -39.35 0.02 -14.59
C GLY A 999 -39.96 -0.57 -15.86
N ARG A 1000 -40.42 -1.83 -15.82
CA ARG A 1000 -41.05 -2.55 -16.94
C ARG A 1000 -42.40 -3.10 -16.52
N CYS A 1001 -43.48 -2.43 -16.94
CA CYS A 1001 -44.86 -2.75 -16.55
C CYS A 1001 -44.96 -3.06 -15.04
N GLU A 1002 -44.33 -2.23 -14.21
CA GLU A 1002 -44.19 -2.43 -12.78
C GLU A 1002 -45.35 -1.74 -12.05
N THR A 1003 -46.00 -2.46 -11.13
CA THR A 1003 -47.06 -1.91 -10.28
C THR A 1003 -46.56 -1.79 -8.85
N ARG A 1004 -46.64 -0.58 -8.27
CA ARG A 1004 -46.32 -0.30 -6.87
C ARG A 1004 -47.55 0.27 -6.18
N ARG A 1005 -47.85 -0.24 -4.98
CA ARG A 1005 -48.96 0.27 -4.16
C ARG A 1005 -48.42 1.10 -3.01
N GLU A 1006 -48.93 2.32 -2.88
CA GLU A 1006 -48.74 3.23 -1.75
C GLU A 1006 -50.16 3.57 -1.22
N LYS A 1007 -50.34 3.80 0.09
CA LYS A 1007 -51.64 3.83 0.79
C LYS A 1007 -52.85 4.22 -0.08
N ASP A 1008 -52.83 5.44 -0.63
CA ASP A 1008 -53.96 6.05 -1.35
C ASP A 1008 -53.77 6.11 -2.88
N ILE A 1009 -52.67 5.55 -3.41
CA ILE A 1009 -52.26 5.67 -4.81
C ILE A 1009 -51.61 4.39 -5.35
N THR A 1010 -52.07 3.93 -6.51
CA THR A 1010 -51.40 2.84 -7.24
C THR A 1010 -50.58 3.41 -8.39
N TRP A 1011 -49.27 3.18 -8.35
CA TRP A 1011 -48.32 3.60 -9.36
C TRP A 1011 -48.14 2.50 -10.40
N TYR A 1012 -48.38 2.84 -11.67
CA TYR A 1012 -48.12 2.00 -12.84
C TYR A 1012 -46.93 2.60 -13.58
N ILE A 1013 -45.87 1.82 -13.76
CA ILE A 1013 -44.55 2.35 -14.08
C ILE A 1013 -44.00 1.60 -15.30
N ASP A 1014 -43.71 2.33 -16.38
CA ASP A 1014 -43.04 1.74 -17.55
C ASP A 1014 -42.13 2.74 -18.28
N GLY A 1015 -40.90 2.33 -18.55
CA GLY A 1015 -39.90 3.13 -19.27
C GLY A 1015 -40.03 3.17 -20.79
N GLY A 1016 -41.22 2.98 -21.36
CA GLY A 1016 -41.51 3.11 -22.78
C GLY A 1016 -41.12 4.49 -23.31
N HIS A 1017 -40.39 4.53 -24.42
CA HIS A 1017 -39.80 5.77 -24.98
C HIS A 1017 -39.74 5.78 -26.51
N THR A 1018 -40.45 4.86 -27.16
CA THR A 1018 -40.67 4.79 -28.61
C THR A 1018 -42.15 4.63 -28.88
N LEU A 1019 -42.60 4.94 -30.10
CA LEU A 1019 -44.01 4.81 -30.47
C LEU A 1019 -44.55 3.41 -30.16
N GLU A 1020 -43.83 2.37 -30.57
CA GLU A 1020 -44.22 0.98 -30.30
C GLU A 1020 -44.27 0.66 -28.80
N SER A 1021 -43.20 0.97 -28.04
CA SER A 1021 -43.18 0.67 -26.60
C SER A 1021 -44.23 1.44 -25.81
N ILE A 1022 -44.55 2.68 -26.22
CA ILE A 1022 -45.59 3.49 -25.58
C ILE A 1022 -46.97 2.90 -25.85
N LYS A 1023 -47.23 2.38 -27.06
CA LYS A 1023 -48.47 1.65 -27.37
C LYS A 1023 -48.60 0.41 -26.48
N LEU A 1024 -47.55 -0.40 -26.36
CA LEU A 1024 -47.55 -1.60 -25.51
C LEU A 1024 -47.76 -1.26 -24.02
N ALA A 1025 -47.10 -0.21 -23.53
CA ALA A 1025 -47.26 0.25 -22.14
C ALA A 1025 -48.68 0.80 -21.89
N GLY A 1026 -49.24 1.53 -22.86
CA GLY A 1026 -50.63 1.99 -22.82
C GLY A 1026 -51.65 0.84 -22.83
N GLN A 1027 -51.45 -0.18 -23.68
CA GLN A 1027 -52.29 -1.38 -23.68
C GLN A 1027 -52.23 -2.14 -22.34
N TRP A 1028 -51.03 -2.26 -21.76
CA TRP A 1028 -50.87 -2.84 -20.44
C TRP A 1028 -51.63 -2.02 -19.38
N PHE A 1029 -51.47 -0.70 -19.35
CA PHE A 1029 -52.18 0.15 -18.40
C PHE A 1029 -53.71 0.08 -18.59
N ALA A 1030 -54.20 0.03 -19.84
CA ALA A 1030 -55.62 -0.21 -20.12
C ALA A 1030 -56.12 -1.53 -19.55
N SER A 1031 -55.35 -2.61 -19.68
CA SER A 1031 -55.70 -3.91 -19.08
C SER A 1031 -55.81 -3.83 -17.55
N GLN A 1032 -54.94 -3.05 -16.90
CA GLN A 1032 -55.00 -2.84 -15.44
C GLN A 1032 -56.23 -2.03 -15.03
N ILE A 1033 -56.64 -1.05 -15.84
CA ILE A 1033 -57.88 -0.30 -15.63
C ILE A 1033 -59.08 -1.24 -15.74
N GLN A 1034 -59.14 -2.07 -16.79
CA GLN A 1034 -60.24 -3.01 -17.01
C GLN A 1034 -60.35 -4.06 -15.89
N ILE A 1035 -59.24 -4.64 -15.43
CA ILE A 1035 -59.19 -5.60 -14.31
C ILE A 1035 -59.75 -4.97 -13.02
N ASN A 1036 -59.31 -3.75 -12.68
CA ASN A 1036 -59.81 -3.03 -11.51
C ASN A 1036 -61.26 -2.51 -11.67
N SER A 1037 -61.75 -2.43 -12.91
CA SER A 1037 -63.12 -2.00 -13.21
C SER A 1037 -64.12 -3.15 -13.09
N SER A 1038 -63.71 -4.39 -13.38
CA SER A 1038 -64.54 -5.59 -13.24
C SER A 1038 -64.81 -6.01 -11.79
N SER A 1039 -64.03 -5.51 -10.81
CA SER A 1039 -64.15 -5.86 -9.39
C SER A 1039 -65.02 -4.91 -8.55
N SER A 1040 -65.50 -3.78 -9.10
CA SER A 1040 -66.34 -2.84 -8.33
C SER A 1040 -67.37 -2.09 -9.20
N ALA A 1041 -68.59 -1.88 -8.67
CA ALA A 1041 -69.62 -1.04 -9.29
C ALA A 1041 -69.26 0.47 -9.34
N ALA A 1042 -68.07 0.85 -8.84
CA ALA A 1042 -67.57 2.23 -8.71
C ALA A 1042 -66.47 2.59 -9.73
N ALA A 1043 -66.20 1.73 -10.72
CA ALA A 1043 -65.12 1.88 -11.71
C ALA A 1043 -65.12 3.22 -12.50
N GLY A 1044 -66.29 3.85 -12.67
CA GLY A 1044 -66.42 5.12 -13.40
C GLY A 1044 -65.94 6.38 -12.67
N LYS A 1045 -65.40 6.29 -11.45
CA LYS A 1045 -65.09 7.46 -10.59
C LYS A 1045 -63.64 7.57 -10.07
N LYS A 1046 -62.69 6.70 -10.46
CA LYS A 1046 -61.29 6.80 -9.99
C LYS A 1046 -60.51 7.86 -10.77
N LEU A 1047 -59.72 8.68 -10.07
CA LEU A 1047 -58.83 9.64 -10.72
C LEU A 1047 -57.68 8.89 -11.41
N ARG A 1048 -57.39 9.27 -12.65
CA ARG A 1048 -56.36 8.66 -13.51
C ARG A 1048 -55.34 9.74 -13.87
N LEU A 1049 -54.13 9.66 -13.33
CA LEU A 1049 -53.07 10.64 -13.56
C LEU A 1049 -52.05 10.07 -14.54
N LEU A 1050 -51.50 10.93 -15.38
CA LEU A 1050 -50.32 10.66 -16.19
C LEU A 1050 -49.15 11.51 -15.69
N ILE A 1051 -47.99 10.91 -15.42
CA ILE A 1051 -46.70 11.62 -15.27
C ILE A 1051 -45.84 11.24 -16.47
N PHE A 1052 -45.51 12.22 -17.31
CA PHE A 1052 -44.86 11.97 -18.60
C PHE A 1052 -43.69 12.92 -18.86
N ASN A 1053 -42.58 12.37 -19.37
CA ASN A 1053 -41.46 13.16 -19.86
C ASN A 1053 -40.60 12.41 -20.88
N GLN A 1054 -40.21 13.10 -21.95
CA GLN A 1054 -39.22 12.65 -22.92
C GLN A 1054 -38.46 13.86 -23.49
N GLN A 1055 -37.12 13.88 -23.38
CA GLN A 1055 -36.29 15.03 -23.77
C GLN A 1055 -35.48 14.81 -25.06
N THR A 1056 -35.26 13.56 -25.49
CA THR A 1056 -34.31 13.21 -26.56
C THR A 1056 -35.00 12.80 -27.87
N ARG A 1057 -36.32 12.67 -27.86
CA ARG A 1057 -37.14 12.20 -28.97
C ARG A 1057 -38.36 13.10 -29.13
N ASP A 1058 -39.13 12.87 -30.20
CA ASP A 1058 -40.39 13.56 -30.44
C ASP A 1058 -41.41 13.22 -29.33
N SER A 1059 -41.43 14.04 -28.28
CA SER A 1059 -42.27 13.87 -27.11
C SER A 1059 -43.75 14.05 -27.45
N ASN A 1060 -44.07 14.92 -28.40
CA ASN A 1060 -45.44 15.22 -28.83
C ASN A 1060 -46.06 14.03 -29.56
N ALA A 1061 -45.33 13.40 -30.48
CA ALA A 1061 -45.80 12.20 -31.18
C ALA A 1061 -46.02 11.02 -30.22
N LEU A 1062 -45.16 10.86 -29.22
CA LEU A 1062 -45.30 9.82 -28.19
C LEU A 1062 -46.53 10.05 -27.29
N ALA A 1063 -46.73 11.29 -26.85
CA ALA A 1063 -47.89 11.68 -26.05
C ALA A 1063 -49.21 11.43 -26.81
N GLN A 1064 -49.25 11.81 -28.09
CA GLN A 1064 -50.40 11.55 -28.96
C GLN A 1064 -50.67 10.05 -29.14
N ALA A 1065 -49.64 9.26 -29.45
CA ALA A 1065 -49.78 7.81 -29.60
C ALA A 1065 -50.26 7.13 -28.32
N LEU A 1066 -49.84 7.61 -27.15
CA LEU A 1066 -50.31 7.11 -25.86
C LEU A 1066 -51.80 7.38 -25.67
N HIS A 1067 -52.25 8.61 -25.93
CA HIS A 1067 -53.66 9.00 -25.82
C HIS A 1067 -54.54 8.20 -26.78
N GLU A 1068 -54.16 8.10 -28.06
CA GLU A 1068 -54.92 7.34 -29.07
C GLU A 1068 -55.04 5.86 -28.66
N THR A 1069 -53.96 5.25 -28.16
CA THR A 1069 -53.96 3.85 -27.74
C THR A 1069 -54.92 3.61 -26.57
N LEU A 1070 -54.88 4.48 -25.56
CA LEU A 1070 -55.73 4.34 -24.39
C LEU A 1070 -57.19 4.67 -24.70
N SER A 1071 -57.44 5.67 -25.55
CA SER A 1071 -58.80 6.03 -25.96
C SER A 1071 -59.47 4.90 -26.72
N ASN A 1072 -58.74 4.25 -27.64
CA ASN A 1072 -59.21 3.09 -28.37
C ASN A 1072 -59.43 1.87 -27.45
N ALA A 1073 -58.50 1.59 -26.54
CA ALA A 1073 -58.59 0.43 -25.64
C ALA A 1073 -59.70 0.56 -24.58
N LEU A 1074 -60.00 1.78 -24.14
CA LEU A 1074 -61.00 2.06 -23.10
C LEU A 1074 -62.35 2.51 -23.66
N GLY A 1075 -62.45 2.84 -24.96
CA GLY A 1075 -63.65 3.39 -25.58
C GLY A 1075 -64.04 4.77 -25.01
N SER A 1076 -63.06 5.56 -24.56
CA SER A 1076 -63.27 6.84 -23.86
C SER A 1076 -62.36 7.92 -24.45
N GLU A 1077 -62.91 9.10 -24.74
CA GLU A 1077 -62.13 10.26 -25.24
C GLU A 1077 -61.22 10.89 -24.17
N THR A 1078 -61.41 10.53 -22.89
CA THR A 1078 -60.69 11.09 -21.73
C THR A 1078 -60.03 9.97 -20.91
N PRO A 1079 -58.89 9.43 -21.35
CA PRO A 1079 -58.20 8.34 -20.67
C PRO A 1079 -57.58 8.76 -19.32
N PHE A 1080 -57.31 10.05 -19.11
CA PHE A 1080 -56.75 10.62 -17.88
C PHE A 1080 -57.59 11.80 -17.36
N THR A 1081 -57.63 11.98 -16.05
CA THR A 1081 -58.19 13.18 -15.42
C THR A 1081 -57.15 14.29 -15.30
N HIS A 1082 -55.89 13.94 -15.09
CA HIS A 1082 -54.77 14.89 -15.03
C HIS A 1082 -53.58 14.41 -15.86
N ALA A 1083 -52.94 15.33 -16.58
CA ALA A 1083 -51.69 15.09 -17.29
C ALA A 1083 -50.59 16.00 -16.73
N ILE A 1084 -49.55 15.38 -16.18
CA ILE A 1084 -48.45 16.03 -15.48
C ILE A 1084 -47.18 15.86 -16.30
N PHE A 1085 -46.57 16.98 -16.68
CA PHE A 1085 -45.29 17.02 -17.40
C PHE A 1085 -44.20 17.61 -16.52
N CYS A 1086 -43.10 16.89 -16.34
CA CYS A 1086 -41.96 17.35 -15.53
C CYS A 1086 -40.63 17.12 -16.25
N THR A 1087 -39.53 17.66 -15.71
CA THR A 1087 -38.18 17.36 -16.21
C THR A 1087 -37.65 16.05 -15.63
N ASN A 1088 -36.42 15.66 -16.02
CA ASN A 1088 -35.71 14.54 -15.37
C ASN A 1088 -34.94 14.96 -14.10
N VAL A 1089 -35.01 16.22 -13.67
CA VAL A 1089 -34.39 16.69 -12.42
C VAL A 1089 -35.09 16.02 -11.24
N THR A 1090 -34.31 15.29 -10.42
CA THR A 1090 -34.87 14.39 -9.41
C THR A 1090 -35.42 15.15 -8.20
N TYR A 1091 -34.62 16.03 -7.60
CA TYR A 1091 -34.97 16.78 -6.39
C TYR A 1091 -34.91 18.29 -6.61
N LYS A 1092 -35.77 19.04 -5.93
CA LYS A 1092 -35.87 20.51 -6.04
C LYS A 1092 -34.60 21.22 -5.59
N ASP A 1093 -34.05 20.84 -4.43
CA ASP A 1093 -32.91 21.53 -3.81
C ASP A 1093 -31.55 20.92 -4.17
N ALA A 1094 -31.51 19.62 -4.49
CA ALA A 1094 -30.28 18.87 -4.77
C ALA A 1094 -30.03 18.61 -6.26
N GLY A 1095 -30.98 18.94 -7.14
CA GLY A 1095 -30.86 18.72 -8.58
C GLY A 1095 -30.95 17.24 -8.98
N TYR A 1096 -30.08 16.81 -9.89
CA TYR A 1096 -30.02 15.41 -10.32
C TYR A 1096 -29.33 14.53 -9.27
N ARG A 1097 -29.84 13.32 -9.08
CA ARG A 1097 -29.06 12.26 -8.42
C ARG A 1097 -27.79 11.98 -9.26
N PRO A 1098 -26.59 11.83 -8.66
CA PRO A 1098 -25.35 11.60 -9.41
C PRO A 1098 -25.39 10.42 -10.39
N ASP A 1099 -26.04 9.32 -10.04
CA ASP A 1099 -26.22 8.16 -10.92
C ASP A 1099 -27.11 8.43 -12.15
N LEU A 1100 -27.99 9.44 -12.08
CA LEU A 1100 -29.02 9.74 -13.09
C LEU A 1100 -28.66 10.94 -13.97
N VAL A 1101 -27.46 11.50 -13.81
CA VAL A 1101 -26.98 12.61 -14.63
C VAL A 1101 -26.82 12.14 -16.08
N SER A 1102 -27.50 12.84 -16.99
CA SER A 1102 -27.37 12.68 -18.43
C SER A 1102 -26.93 13.99 -19.06
N MET A 1103 -25.70 14.05 -19.57
CA MET A 1103 -25.14 15.25 -20.23
C MET A 1103 -25.56 15.42 -21.71
N ASN A 1104 -26.54 14.61 -22.15
CA ASN A 1104 -26.97 14.52 -23.56
C ASN A 1104 -28.12 15.47 -23.93
N THR A 1105 -28.49 16.41 -23.06
CA THR A 1105 -29.61 17.33 -23.25
C THR A 1105 -29.15 18.77 -23.01
N ASN A 1106 -29.69 19.71 -23.79
CA ASN A 1106 -29.33 21.12 -23.68
C ASN A 1106 -29.80 21.70 -22.31
N PRO A 1107 -28.88 22.14 -21.43
CA PRO A 1107 -29.24 22.65 -20.11
C PRO A 1107 -30.21 23.84 -20.15
N SER A 1108 -30.07 24.72 -21.14
CA SER A 1108 -30.92 25.90 -21.28
C SER A 1108 -32.37 25.59 -21.65
N ASP A 1109 -32.60 24.49 -22.40
CA ASP A 1109 -33.95 24.06 -22.76
C ASP A 1109 -34.66 23.38 -21.56
N VAL A 1110 -33.88 22.70 -20.70
CA VAL A 1110 -34.39 22.09 -19.45
C VAL A 1110 -34.74 23.15 -18.42
N GLU A 1111 -33.89 24.17 -18.23
CA GLU A 1111 -34.13 25.26 -17.28
C GLU A 1111 -35.38 26.08 -17.64
N ARG A 1112 -35.65 26.25 -18.95
CA ARG A 1112 -36.85 26.95 -19.46
C ARG A 1112 -38.08 26.08 -19.60
N LEU A 1113 -38.01 24.79 -19.22
CA LEU A 1113 -39.10 23.81 -19.35
C LEU A 1113 -39.70 23.73 -20.76
N ARG A 1114 -38.88 23.96 -21.79
CA ARG A 1114 -39.38 24.16 -23.17
C ARG A 1114 -40.15 22.96 -23.69
N VAL A 1115 -39.65 21.76 -23.41
CA VAL A 1115 -40.28 20.49 -23.82
C VAL A 1115 -41.58 20.25 -23.05
N GLN A 1116 -41.59 20.55 -21.74
CA GLN A 1116 -42.76 20.33 -20.89
C GLN A 1116 -43.90 21.30 -21.23
N ASN A 1117 -43.57 22.56 -21.53
CA ASN A 1117 -44.54 23.55 -22.01
C ASN A 1117 -45.12 23.15 -23.38
N GLY A 1118 -44.28 22.68 -24.31
CA GLY A 1118 -44.75 22.17 -25.60
C GLY A 1118 -45.66 20.93 -25.47
N LEU A 1119 -45.34 20.02 -24.56
CA LEU A 1119 -46.19 18.88 -24.23
C LEU A 1119 -47.53 19.31 -23.64
N ALA A 1120 -47.53 20.32 -22.76
CA ALA A 1120 -48.75 20.86 -22.17
C ALA A 1120 -49.68 21.49 -23.22
N GLU A 1121 -49.15 22.30 -24.13
CA GLU A 1121 -49.90 22.88 -25.25
C GLU A 1121 -50.48 21.79 -26.15
N LYS A 1122 -49.67 20.78 -26.50
CA LYS A 1122 -50.11 19.68 -27.35
C LYS A 1122 -51.17 18.81 -26.68
N TRP A 1123 -51.04 18.53 -25.38
CA TRP A 1123 -52.01 17.72 -24.64
C TRP A 1123 -53.35 18.44 -24.48
N ASN A 1124 -53.34 19.74 -24.19
CA ASN A 1124 -54.56 20.56 -24.15
C ASN A 1124 -55.33 20.56 -25.49
N ALA A 1125 -54.62 20.42 -26.62
CA ALA A 1125 -55.24 20.28 -27.93
C ALA A 1125 -55.81 18.88 -28.21
N ILE A 1126 -55.25 17.83 -27.59
CA ILE A 1126 -55.68 16.43 -27.75
C ILE A 1126 -56.86 16.11 -26.82
N ASP A 1127 -56.75 16.48 -25.54
CA ASP A 1127 -57.76 16.24 -24.51
C ASP A 1127 -57.96 17.52 -23.67
N PRO A 1128 -58.86 18.43 -24.07
CA PRO A 1128 -59.11 19.69 -23.35
C PRO A 1128 -59.88 19.48 -22.04
N LYS A 1129 -60.36 18.26 -21.75
CA LYS A 1129 -61.11 17.95 -20.52
C LYS A 1129 -60.18 17.51 -19.38
N ALA A 1130 -58.95 17.10 -19.68
CA ALA A 1130 -57.95 16.73 -18.68
C ALA A 1130 -57.25 17.97 -18.12
N GLU A 1131 -56.99 17.99 -16.81
CA GLU A 1131 -56.23 19.07 -16.17
C GLU A 1131 -54.72 18.89 -16.41
N VAL A 1132 -54.09 19.87 -17.06
CA VAL A 1132 -52.65 19.81 -17.38
C VAL A 1132 -51.82 20.58 -16.35
N LYS A 1133 -50.75 19.95 -15.85
CA LYS A 1133 -49.77 20.56 -14.91
C LYS A 1133 -48.34 20.41 -15.44
N VAL A 1134 -47.52 21.43 -15.19
CA VAL A 1134 -46.10 21.44 -15.52
C VAL A 1134 -45.28 21.70 -14.26
N PHE A 1135 -44.27 20.87 -14.00
CA PHE A 1135 -43.37 21.00 -12.85
C PHE A 1135 -41.90 21.01 -13.25
N GLY A 1136 -41.08 21.66 -12.43
CA GLY A 1136 -39.64 21.76 -12.66
C GLY A 1136 -38.92 20.46 -12.34
N THR A 1137 -39.44 19.65 -11.42
CA THR A 1137 -38.80 18.43 -10.92
C THR A 1137 -39.75 17.24 -10.82
N ILE A 1138 -39.19 16.03 -10.73
CA ILE A 1138 -39.94 14.80 -10.48
C ILE A 1138 -40.57 14.83 -9.08
N GLU A 1139 -39.82 15.32 -8.08
CA GLU A 1139 -40.30 15.48 -6.70
C GLU A 1139 -41.60 16.29 -6.62
N GLU A 1140 -41.66 17.45 -7.29
CA GLU A 1140 -42.87 18.28 -7.31
C GLU A 1140 -44.06 17.58 -7.97
N ALA A 1141 -43.83 16.81 -9.05
CA ALA A 1141 -44.87 16.03 -9.72
C ALA A 1141 -45.42 14.90 -8.84
N VAL A 1142 -44.55 14.22 -8.08
CA VAL A 1142 -44.94 13.17 -7.13
C VAL A 1142 -45.68 13.75 -5.94
N GLU A 1143 -45.22 14.87 -5.39
CA GLU A 1143 -45.88 15.58 -4.28
C GLU A 1143 -47.29 16.03 -4.67
N PHE A 1144 -47.46 16.56 -5.89
CA PHE A 1144 -48.79 16.90 -6.42
C PHE A 1144 -49.72 15.68 -6.52
N ALA A 1145 -49.23 14.55 -7.07
CA ALA A 1145 -50.02 13.33 -7.18
C ALA A 1145 -50.41 12.75 -5.81
N ARG A 1146 -49.50 12.81 -4.81
CA ARG A 1146 -49.76 12.41 -3.42
C ARG A 1146 -50.80 13.31 -2.75
N GLU A 1147 -50.72 14.61 -2.97
CA GLU A 1147 -51.66 15.57 -2.41
C GLU A 1147 -53.08 15.37 -2.98
N LEU A 1148 -53.19 15.15 -4.29
CA LEU A 1148 -54.47 14.84 -4.93
C LEU A 1148 -55.07 13.53 -4.41
N ALA A 1149 -54.24 12.51 -4.17
CA ALA A 1149 -54.70 11.25 -3.59
C ALA A 1149 -55.24 11.40 -2.16
N ARG A 1150 -54.64 12.26 -1.34
CA ARG A 1150 -55.15 12.58 0.01
C ARG A 1150 -56.53 13.26 -0.05
N GLN A 1151 -56.69 14.23 -0.95
CA GLN A 1151 -57.95 14.97 -1.11
C GLN A 1151 -59.10 14.07 -1.57
N GLU A 1152 -58.84 13.10 -2.44
CA GLU A 1152 -59.86 12.15 -2.89
C GLU A 1152 -60.14 11.03 -1.88
N ARG A 1153 -59.17 10.66 -1.04
CA ARG A 1153 -59.39 9.73 0.07
C ARG A 1153 -60.45 10.26 1.04
N ASP A 1154 -60.41 11.55 1.36
CA ASP A 1154 -61.43 12.18 2.22
C ASP A 1154 -62.83 12.14 1.60
N ARG A 1155 -62.95 11.91 0.29
CA ARG A 1155 -64.22 11.78 -0.45
C ARG A 1155 -64.71 10.34 -0.63
N VAL A 1156 -63.81 9.35 -0.69
CA VAL A 1156 -64.12 7.96 -1.06
C VAL A 1156 -63.63 7.03 0.07
N GLY A 1157 -64.56 6.45 0.82
CA GLY A 1157 -64.26 5.60 1.99
C GLY A 1157 -63.37 4.37 1.75
N ASN A 1158 -63.03 3.71 2.87
CA ASN A 1158 -61.73 3.09 3.17
C ASN A 1158 -61.32 1.75 2.49
N ASP A 1159 -61.91 1.31 1.38
CA ASP A 1159 -61.67 -0.07 0.88
C ASP A 1159 -60.87 -0.23 -0.44
N GLU A 1160 -60.52 0.83 -1.19
CA GLU A 1160 -59.54 0.74 -2.30
C GLU A 1160 -58.81 2.07 -2.54
N ALA A 1161 -57.58 2.03 -3.08
CA ALA A 1161 -56.84 3.25 -3.44
C ALA A 1161 -57.64 4.11 -4.45
N PRO A 1162 -57.98 5.37 -4.14
CA PRO A 1162 -58.82 6.21 -4.99
C PRO A 1162 -58.15 6.68 -6.29
N VAL A 1163 -56.80 6.59 -6.37
CA VAL A 1163 -56.01 7.17 -7.46
C VAL A 1163 -55.13 6.15 -8.17
N MET A 1164 -55.16 6.19 -9.51
CA MET A 1164 -54.27 5.41 -10.39
C MET A 1164 -53.35 6.36 -11.16
N THR A 1165 -52.04 6.21 -11.01
CA THR A 1165 -51.07 7.09 -11.68
C THR A 1165 -50.15 6.29 -12.59
N PHE A 1166 -50.10 6.66 -13.86
CA PHE A 1166 -49.22 6.06 -14.86
C PHE A 1166 -48.00 6.93 -15.12
N VAL A 1167 -46.80 6.37 -14.92
CA VAL A 1167 -45.52 7.05 -15.08
C VAL A 1167 -44.78 6.44 -16.28
N THR A 1168 -44.60 7.23 -17.34
CA THR A 1168 -43.95 6.75 -18.57
C THR A 1168 -43.28 7.85 -19.40
N GLY A 1169 -42.68 7.51 -20.53
CA GLY A 1169 -42.08 8.45 -21.48
C GLY A 1169 -40.56 8.35 -21.59
N SER A 1170 -39.87 8.00 -20.49
CA SER A 1170 -38.43 7.70 -20.51
C SER A 1170 -37.97 6.87 -19.31
N LEU A 1171 -36.87 6.14 -19.48
CA LEU A 1171 -36.22 5.40 -18.37
C LEU A 1171 -35.60 6.34 -17.33
N HIS A 1172 -35.16 7.54 -17.72
CA HIS A 1172 -34.62 8.54 -16.79
C HIS A 1172 -35.70 9.09 -15.86
N LEU A 1173 -36.89 9.38 -16.38
CA LEU A 1173 -38.04 9.77 -15.56
C LEU A 1173 -38.40 8.66 -14.58
N VAL A 1174 -38.56 7.42 -15.07
CA VAL A 1174 -38.94 6.28 -14.21
C VAL A 1174 -37.89 6.03 -13.13
N GLY A 1175 -36.61 6.13 -13.46
CA GLY A 1175 -35.51 6.01 -12.52
C GLY A 1175 -35.57 7.05 -11.39
N GLY A 1176 -35.68 8.32 -11.75
CA GLY A 1176 -35.80 9.41 -10.77
C GLY A 1176 -37.10 9.32 -9.95
N PHE A 1177 -38.19 8.91 -10.59
CA PHE A 1177 -39.49 8.70 -9.93
C PHE A 1177 -39.42 7.60 -8.86
N LEU A 1178 -38.89 6.42 -9.22
CA LEU A 1178 -38.69 5.33 -8.28
C LEU A 1178 -37.80 5.72 -7.11
N ASP A 1179 -36.84 6.61 -7.36
CA ASP A 1179 -36.01 7.15 -6.29
C ASP A 1179 -36.82 7.98 -5.30
N VAL A 1180 -37.52 9.00 -5.79
CA VAL A 1180 -38.34 9.92 -4.97
C VAL A 1180 -39.36 9.18 -4.10
N ILE A 1181 -40.04 8.17 -4.63
CA ILE A 1181 -41.05 7.44 -3.87
C ILE A 1181 -40.44 6.54 -2.78
N GLU A 1182 -39.19 6.09 -2.92
CA GLU A 1182 -38.53 5.18 -1.98
C GLU A 1182 -37.68 5.89 -0.91
N THR A 1183 -37.09 7.07 -1.20
CA THR A 1183 -36.34 7.87 -0.19
C THR A 1183 -37.24 8.67 0.73
N LYS A 1184 -38.41 9.11 0.26
CA LYS A 1184 -39.46 9.75 1.06
C LYS A 1184 -40.64 8.79 1.20
N PRO A 1185 -40.60 7.78 2.10
CA PRO A 1185 -41.83 7.12 2.48
C PRO A 1185 -42.74 8.20 3.08
N GLY A 1186 -43.96 8.33 2.56
CA GLY A 1186 -45.00 9.06 3.28
C GLY A 1186 -45.08 8.52 4.71
N PRO A 1187 -45.40 9.35 5.72
CA PRO A 1187 -45.48 8.89 7.11
C PRO A 1187 -46.34 7.62 7.18
N GLN A 1188 -45.74 6.54 7.70
CA GLN A 1188 -46.42 5.26 7.92
C GLN A 1188 -47.62 5.40 8.83
#